data_AF-A0ABD1HBX2-F1
#
_entry.id   AF-A0ABD1HBX2-F1
#
_cell.length_a   1.000
_cell.length_b   1.000
_cell.length_c   1.000
_cell.angle_alpha   90.00
_cell.angle_beta   90.00
_cell.angle_gamma   90.00
#
_symmetry.space_group_name_H-M   'P 1'
#
loop_
_entity.id
_entity.type
_entity.pdbx_description
1 polymer ?
#
loop_
_entity_poly.entity_id
_entity_poly.type
_entity_poly.pdbx_seq_one_letter_code
_entity_poly.pdbx_strand_id
1 'polypeptide(L)'
;MEPKYAACVVLAFSLMVITTYYLQPHGVVTDATQTASLSLNASQSPAKKISQRMFGLAFEEINHSGAGGLWAELVSNRGFEAGGPNTPSNISPWTIIGNEASILVSTDRSSCFDKNKVALQMEVLCDVDGENICPAGGVGVYNPGYWGMNIEKGKRYRVVFYVRSLQPVEMSISFIGSKDQKLATSDIKDDNVAEWKKVEMVLEAYGSDANSRLQLTTSKRSTIWLDQVSALPLDTHNGHGFRQDLFDILAALKPGFIRFPGGSYVEGDRLMNAFRWRETIGAWEERPGRFNDVWQYWTDDGLGYFEYLQLAEDLGASPIWVVNIGISINEQVDTSLIMPFVQDTLDAIEFARGDASSTMGSARAAMGHLEPFDLQYVAAGNQDCWKKNYRVLGSYMKFYNAIKGVYPDIKIITNCDASAAVLDHPADLYDYHVYTNANSMFSMAHNFDHASRNGPKAFVSEYAVTGGEAGRGNLLKALAEAGFLIGLERNSDVVEMASSAPLFVNVNNQRFNPDAIVFDSSKVYGTPTYWMQHLFKASNGATLLDSTLQSPSSLTASAISWTDADSGRSYIRVKVVNFGGNRLNLRLAIEGLDNKSIESAGSTLTTLTSTNVKDENSFNEPKKVAPVINALKNASNKMTVIIPPYSFISIDLQRKSNVIQDAESNGVHASL
;
A
#
# COMPACT_ATOMS: atom_id res chain seq x y z
N MET A 1 -0.55 -68.30 10.23
CA MET A 1 0.14 -68.86 9.06
C MET A 1 1.56 -68.34 9.06
N GLU A 2 2.48 -69.25 8.78
CA GLU A 2 3.88 -69.34 9.19
C GLU A 2 4.87 -68.32 8.58
N PRO A 3 6.13 -68.31 9.08
CA PRO A 3 7.13 -67.25 8.92
C PRO A 3 8.35 -67.66 8.03
N LYS A 4 9.36 -66.76 8.00
CA LYS A 4 10.82 -66.97 7.81
C LYS A 4 11.47 -66.74 6.42
N TYR A 5 12.34 -65.71 6.43
CA TYR A 5 13.75 -65.63 6.00
C TYR A 5 14.41 -66.66 5.05
N ALA A 6 15.17 -66.06 4.11
CA ALA A 6 16.53 -66.37 3.62
C ALA A 6 16.75 -67.38 2.46
N ALA A 7 17.38 -66.88 1.39
CA ALA A 7 18.48 -67.56 0.68
C ALA A 7 19.25 -66.59 -0.24
N CYS A 8 20.56 -66.49 -0.05
CA CYS A 8 21.55 -66.01 -1.02
C CYS A 8 21.79 -67.07 -2.10
N VAL A 9 22.13 -66.71 -3.35
CA VAL A 9 23.29 -67.24 -4.12
C VAL A 9 23.72 -66.25 -5.22
N VAL A 10 25.02 -65.97 -5.17
CA VAL A 10 26.02 -65.40 -6.09
C VAL A 10 25.82 -65.64 -7.61
N LEU A 11 26.15 -64.63 -8.43
CA LEU A 11 26.91 -64.82 -9.67
C LEU A 11 27.71 -63.55 -10.03
N ALA A 12 29.01 -63.76 -10.22
CA ALA A 12 30.04 -62.78 -10.50
C ALA A 12 30.02 -62.32 -11.96
N PHE A 13 30.38 -61.07 -12.22
CA PHE A 13 31.12 -60.69 -13.42
C PHE A 13 32.07 -59.53 -13.13
N SER A 14 33.35 -59.83 -13.29
CA SER A 14 34.49 -58.93 -13.29
C SER A 14 34.52 -58.15 -14.60
N LEU A 15 34.83 -56.84 -14.59
CA LEU A 15 35.63 -56.25 -15.66
C LEU A 15 36.41 -55.03 -15.16
N MET A 16 37.70 -55.05 -15.48
CA MET A 16 38.73 -54.08 -15.09
C MET A 16 38.59 -52.73 -15.78
N VAL A 17 39.03 -51.73 -15.03
CA VAL A 17 39.32 -50.34 -15.38
C VAL A 17 40.33 -50.22 -16.53
N ILE A 18 40.03 -49.36 -17.51
CA ILE A 18 41.05 -48.56 -18.22
C ILE A 18 40.57 -47.12 -18.28
N THR A 19 41.24 -46.29 -17.48
CA THR A 19 41.24 -44.82 -17.47
C THR A 19 41.64 -44.24 -18.82
N THR A 20 40.81 -43.35 -19.37
CA THR A 20 41.23 -42.35 -20.35
C THR A 20 40.84 -40.97 -19.83
N TYR A 21 41.85 -40.21 -19.38
CA TYR A 21 41.73 -38.79 -19.09
C TYR A 21 41.54 -38.05 -20.42
N TYR A 22 40.32 -37.63 -20.73
CA TYR A 22 40.10 -36.53 -21.66
C TYR A 22 40.25 -35.22 -20.89
N LEU A 23 41.44 -34.62 -20.99
CA LEU A 23 41.64 -33.20 -20.75
C LEU A 23 40.82 -32.44 -21.81
N GLN A 24 39.58 -32.09 -21.49
CA GLN A 24 38.90 -31.02 -22.21
C GLN A 24 39.62 -29.72 -21.84
N PRO A 25 40.08 -28.92 -22.83
CA PRO A 25 40.55 -27.58 -22.52
C PRO A 25 39.37 -26.86 -21.88
N HIS A 26 39.60 -26.25 -20.71
CA HIS A 26 38.73 -25.22 -20.20
C HIS A 26 38.67 -24.15 -21.28
N GLY A 27 37.64 -24.23 -22.13
CA GLY A 27 37.26 -23.11 -22.96
C GLY A 27 36.98 -21.99 -21.98
N VAL A 28 37.87 -21.01 -21.95
CA VAL A 28 37.50 -19.66 -21.55
C VAL A 28 36.29 -19.36 -22.42
N VAL A 29 35.09 -19.44 -21.83
CA VAL A 29 33.91 -18.85 -22.44
C VAL A 29 34.26 -17.37 -22.46
N THR A 30 34.74 -16.91 -23.61
CA THR A 30 34.82 -15.50 -23.90
C THR A 30 33.38 -15.01 -23.82
N ASP A 31 33.08 -14.32 -22.73
CA ASP A 31 31.79 -13.68 -22.49
C ASP A 31 31.59 -12.67 -23.63
N ALA A 32 30.98 -13.12 -24.73
CA ALA A 32 30.82 -12.34 -25.94
C ALA A 32 29.96 -11.13 -25.56
N THR A 33 30.62 -10.00 -25.31
CA THR A 33 29.96 -8.84 -24.73
C THR A 33 29.04 -8.25 -25.78
N GLN A 34 27.76 -8.61 -25.69
CA GLN A 34 26.73 -8.11 -26.58
C GLN A 34 26.69 -6.58 -26.45
N THR A 35 26.53 -5.90 -27.58
CA THR A 35 26.49 -4.43 -27.63
C THR A 35 25.08 -3.99 -27.99
N ALA A 36 24.56 -3.02 -27.24
CA ALA A 36 23.33 -2.31 -27.56
C ALA A 36 23.67 -0.84 -27.83
N SER A 37 22.86 -0.15 -28.63
CA SER A 37 22.97 1.30 -28.85
C SER A 37 21.66 2.00 -28.50
N LEU A 38 21.76 3.11 -27.77
CA LEU A 38 20.64 3.97 -27.44
C LEU A 38 20.96 5.39 -27.90
N SER A 39 20.14 5.91 -28.79
CA SER A 39 20.22 7.29 -29.29
C SER A 39 19.06 8.09 -28.73
N LEU A 40 19.35 9.27 -28.18
CA LEU A 40 18.38 10.17 -27.55
C LEU A 40 18.40 11.52 -28.25
N ASN A 41 17.24 12.14 -28.43
CA ASN A 41 17.15 13.52 -28.90
C ASN A 41 16.74 14.44 -27.74
N ALA A 42 17.68 15.28 -27.31
CA ALA A 42 17.47 16.30 -26.27
C ALA A 42 17.32 17.72 -26.85
N SER A 43 17.18 17.84 -28.18
CA SER A 43 16.90 19.12 -28.84
C SER A 43 15.49 19.62 -28.49
N GLN A 44 15.22 20.92 -28.66
CA GLN A 44 13.91 21.52 -28.39
C GLN A 44 12.84 21.02 -29.38
N SER A 45 12.31 19.83 -29.14
CA SER A 45 11.07 19.32 -29.75
C SER A 45 9.86 19.73 -28.89
N PRO A 46 8.62 19.69 -29.41
CA PRO A 46 7.45 19.88 -28.57
C PRO A 46 7.50 18.92 -27.38
N ALA A 47 7.47 19.47 -26.17
CA ALA A 47 7.66 18.70 -24.95
C ALA A 47 6.55 17.66 -24.77
N LYS A 48 6.90 16.38 -24.82
CA LYS A 48 6.01 15.27 -24.43
C LYS A 48 5.93 15.21 -22.91
N LYS A 49 5.06 16.02 -22.31
CA LYS A 49 4.90 16.10 -20.86
C LYS A 49 4.25 14.83 -20.32
N ILE A 50 4.93 14.21 -19.37
CA ILE A 50 4.40 13.09 -18.57
C ILE A 50 3.49 13.70 -17.49
N SER A 51 2.39 13.02 -17.18
CA SER A 51 1.49 13.45 -16.10
C SER A 51 2.24 13.61 -14.78
N GLN A 52 1.86 14.60 -13.98
CA GLN A 52 2.33 14.73 -12.58
C GLN A 52 1.88 13.53 -11.72
N ARG A 53 0.93 12.74 -12.22
CA ARG A 53 0.30 11.62 -11.54
C ARG A 53 0.64 10.27 -12.20
N MET A 54 1.70 10.20 -13.01
CA MET A 54 2.02 8.99 -13.77
C MET A 54 2.20 7.76 -12.87
N PHE A 55 2.87 7.91 -11.73
CA PHE A 55 3.09 6.82 -10.78
C PHE A 55 2.56 7.19 -9.40
N GLY A 56 1.76 6.30 -8.82
CA GLY A 56 1.10 6.47 -7.52
C GLY A 56 0.81 5.14 -6.84
N LEU A 57 -0.14 5.16 -5.90
CA LEU A 57 -0.46 4.04 -5.01
C LEU A 57 -1.86 3.49 -5.31
N ALA A 58 -2.01 2.17 -5.21
CA ALA A 58 -3.31 1.50 -5.10
C ALA A 58 -3.46 0.95 -3.68
N PHE A 59 -4.45 1.45 -2.96
CA PHE A 59 -4.74 1.03 -1.59
C PHE A 59 -6.12 0.37 -1.54
N GLU A 60 -6.14 -0.84 -1.02
CA GLU A 60 -7.35 -1.48 -0.52
C GLU A 60 -7.06 -2.18 0.81
N GLU A 61 -8.10 -2.46 1.58
CA GLU A 61 -8.00 -3.21 2.85
C GLU A 61 -7.82 -4.71 2.54
N ILE A 62 -6.58 -5.08 2.26
CA ILE A 62 -6.09 -6.44 1.99
C ILE A 62 -4.85 -6.68 2.85
N ASN A 63 -4.62 -7.93 3.28
CA ASN A 63 -3.42 -8.30 4.04
C ASN A 63 -3.18 -7.45 5.32
N HIS A 64 -4.24 -6.91 5.92
CA HIS A 64 -4.17 -5.96 7.04
C HIS A 64 -3.46 -4.64 6.69
N SER A 65 -3.60 -4.15 5.46
CA SER A 65 -2.98 -2.91 5.00
C SER A 65 -3.44 -1.67 5.76
N GLY A 66 -4.71 -1.59 6.15
CA GLY A 66 -5.27 -0.52 6.97
C GLY A 66 -5.39 -0.96 8.42
N ALA A 67 -6.39 -1.80 8.72
CA ALA A 67 -6.64 -2.35 10.05
C ALA A 67 -5.54 -3.35 10.46
N GLY A 68 -4.70 -2.95 11.41
CA GLY A 68 -3.49 -3.68 11.80
C GLY A 68 -2.25 -3.35 10.98
N GLY A 69 -2.35 -2.35 10.12
CA GLY A 69 -1.29 -1.82 9.27
C GLY A 69 -1.17 -0.31 9.41
N LEU A 70 -1.52 0.42 8.34
CA LEU A 70 -1.34 1.87 8.27
C LEU A 70 -2.15 2.62 9.33
N TRP A 71 -3.32 2.10 9.72
CA TRP A 71 -4.09 2.66 10.83
C TRP A 71 -3.50 2.23 12.17
N ALA A 72 -3.18 3.19 13.04
CA ALA A 72 -2.37 2.96 14.23
C ALA A 72 -3.11 2.33 15.43
N GLU A 73 -4.40 1.99 15.29
CA GLU A 73 -5.15 1.26 16.33
C GLU A 73 -4.44 -0.05 16.65
N LEU A 74 -4.13 -0.25 17.94
CA LEU A 74 -3.46 -1.45 18.41
C LEU A 74 -4.44 -2.56 18.75
N VAL A 75 -5.68 -2.23 19.14
CA VAL A 75 -6.69 -3.21 19.58
C VAL A 75 -7.43 -3.78 18.39
N SER A 76 -7.32 -5.09 18.19
CA SER A 76 -8.12 -5.81 17.20
C SER A 76 -9.49 -6.20 17.79
N ASN A 77 -10.56 -6.12 17.00
CA ASN A 77 -11.93 -6.38 17.47
C ASN A 77 -12.31 -5.52 18.70
N ARG A 78 -12.07 -4.20 18.60
CA ARG A 78 -12.25 -3.24 19.70
C ARG A 78 -13.69 -3.13 20.24
N GLY A 79 -14.69 -3.32 19.38
CA GLY A 79 -16.12 -3.25 19.74
C GLY A 79 -16.79 -4.62 19.87
N PHE A 80 -16.04 -5.72 19.81
CA PHE A 80 -16.58 -7.09 19.92
C PHE A 80 -17.57 -7.53 18.81
N GLU A 81 -17.70 -6.72 17.75
CA GLU A 81 -18.61 -6.94 16.63
C GLU A 81 -18.09 -8.00 15.63
N ALA A 82 -16.83 -8.43 15.71
CA ALA A 82 -16.24 -9.35 14.73
C ALA A 82 -16.91 -10.73 14.66
N GLY A 83 -17.64 -11.12 15.69
CA GLY A 83 -18.47 -12.34 15.70
C GLY A 83 -19.84 -12.20 15.05
N GLY A 84 -20.19 -11.01 14.57
CA GLY A 84 -21.49 -10.70 13.99
C GLY A 84 -22.59 -10.47 15.05
N PRO A 85 -23.86 -10.36 14.61
CA PRO A 85 -24.96 -9.85 15.45
C PRO A 85 -25.51 -10.87 16.46
N ASN A 86 -24.98 -12.10 16.48
CA ASN A 86 -25.44 -13.18 17.35
C ASN A 86 -24.71 -13.12 18.69
N THR A 87 -25.43 -13.36 19.78
CA THR A 87 -24.85 -13.43 21.14
C THR A 87 -24.92 -14.87 21.69
N PRO A 88 -23.84 -15.40 22.29
CA PRO A 88 -22.53 -14.74 22.45
C PRO A 88 -21.81 -14.57 21.10
N SER A 89 -21.35 -13.34 20.85
CA SER A 89 -20.47 -12.96 19.75
C SER A 89 -19.06 -13.51 20.00
N ASN A 90 -18.35 -13.81 18.92
CA ASN A 90 -16.95 -14.17 18.94
C ASN A 90 -16.10 -12.96 19.38
N ILE A 91 -15.40 -13.14 20.51
CA ILE A 91 -14.52 -12.11 21.06
C ILE A 91 -13.09 -12.20 20.54
N SER A 92 -12.74 -13.17 19.68
CA SER A 92 -11.38 -13.29 19.12
C SER A 92 -10.90 -11.96 18.52
N PRO A 93 -9.65 -11.52 18.78
CA PRO A 93 -8.56 -12.25 19.44
C PRO A 93 -8.49 -12.04 20.97
N TRP A 94 -9.53 -11.48 21.60
CA TRP A 94 -9.58 -11.35 23.04
C TRP A 94 -9.53 -12.72 23.73
N THR A 95 -8.78 -12.80 24.82
CA THR A 95 -8.58 -14.03 25.59
C THR A 95 -8.80 -13.76 27.07
N ILE A 96 -9.37 -14.75 27.77
CA ILE A 96 -9.69 -14.68 29.20
C ILE A 96 -8.40 -14.84 30.03
N ILE A 97 -8.25 -14.00 31.05
CA ILE A 97 -7.27 -14.14 32.13
C ILE A 97 -8.00 -14.70 33.35
N GLY A 98 -7.66 -15.92 33.74
CA GLY A 98 -8.35 -16.66 34.80
C GLY A 98 -8.95 -17.96 34.26
N ASN A 99 -9.80 -18.58 35.06
CA ASN A 99 -10.55 -19.78 34.70
C ASN A 99 -12.02 -19.67 35.18
N GLU A 100 -12.84 -20.65 34.81
CA GLU A 100 -14.29 -20.67 35.12
C GLU A 100 -14.62 -20.62 36.62
N ALA A 101 -13.70 -20.97 37.51
CA ALA A 101 -13.91 -20.81 38.96
C ALA A 101 -13.75 -19.36 39.41
N SER A 102 -13.10 -18.51 38.62
CA SER A 102 -12.71 -17.14 38.98
C SER A 102 -13.38 -16.06 38.13
N ILE A 103 -13.75 -16.36 36.89
CA ILE A 103 -14.39 -15.42 35.96
C ILE A 103 -15.19 -16.18 34.90
N LEU A 104 -16.37 -15.66 34.56
CA LEU A 104 -17.13 -16.04 33.37
C LEU A 104 -17.15 -14.84 32.42
N VAL A 105 -16.86 -15.09 31.13
CA VAL A 105 -16.86 -14.05 30.10
C VAL A 105 -17.87 -14.42 29.02
N SER A 106 -18.76 -13.48 28.69
CA SER A 106 -19.74 -13.62 27.63
C SER A 106 -19.92 -12.29 26.89
N THR A 107 -20.83 -12.26 25.92
CA THR A 107 -21.23 -11.02 25.26
C THR A 107 -22.75 -10.95 25.18
N ASP A 108 -23.28 -9.74 25.31
CA ASP A 108 -24.71 -9.45 25.19
C ASP A 108 -24.94 -8.22 24.28
N ARG A 109 -26.20 -7.80 24.13
CA ARG A 109 -26.59 -6.65 23.28
C ARG A 109 -26.85 -5.37 24.07
N SER A 110 -26.10 -5.14 25.16
CA SER A 110 -26.36 -4.04 26.09
C SER A 110 -25.56 -2.76 25.82
N SER A 111 -24.74 -2.72 24.77
CA SER A 111 -23.95 -1.52 24.42
C SER A 111 -24.81 -0.26 24.31
N CYS A 112 -24.22 0.88 24.70
CA CYS A 112 -24.80 2.20 24.53
C CYS A 112 -24.83 2.70 23.08
N PHE A 113 -24.13 2.06 22.14
CA PHE A 113 -24.08 2.50 20.75
C PHE A 113 -25.20 1.87 19.91
N ASP A 114 -25.78 2.64 19.00
CA ASP A 114 -26.90 2.16 18.18
C ASP A 114 -26.51 1.20 17.06
N LYS A 115 -25.31 1.40 16.52
CA LYS A 115 -24.76 0.60 15.42
C LYS A 115 -23.85 -0.52 15.88
N ASN A 116 -23.27 -0.37 17.07
CA ASN A 116 -22.42 -1.35 17.73
C ASN A 116 -23.15 -1.83 18.98
N LYS A 117 -23.87 -2.96 18.89
CA LYS A 117 -24.74 -3.39 19.99
C LYS A 117 -24.08 -4.38 20.93
N VAL A 118 -22.98 -5.01 20.52
CA VAL A 118 -22.31 -6.05 21.30
C VAL A 118 -21.48 -5.43 22.41
N ALA A 119 -21.64 -5.92 23.64
CA ALA A 119 -20.79 -5.58 24.77
C ALA A 119 -20.20 -6.85 25.39
N LEU A 120 -18.95 -6.79 25.83
CA LEU A 120 -18.31 -7.86 26.59
C LEU A 120 -18.74 -7.79 28.05
N GLN A 121 -19.27 -8.89 28.60
CA GLN A 121 -19.59 -9.01 30.01
C GLN A 121 -18.57 -9.91 30.72
N MET A 122 -18.01 -9.41 31.81
CA MET A 122 -17.17 -10.13 32.76
C MET A 122 -17.92 -10.30 34.08
N GLU A 123 -18.25 -11.54 34.44
CA GLU A 123 -18.74 -11.89 35.77
C GLU A 123 -17.57 -12.45 36.60
N VAL A 124 -17.05 -11.62 37.50
CA VAL A 124 -15.88 -11.95 38.34
C VAL A 124 -16.35 -12.64 39.61
N LEU A 125 -15.91 -13.88 39.80
CA LEU A 125 -16.36 -14.77 40.87
C LEU A 125 -15.39 -14.81 42.06
N CYS A 126 -14.19 -14.25 41.93
CA CYS A 126 -13.18 -14.18 42.98
C CYS A 126 -13.11 -12.78 43.62
N ASP A 127 -12.49 -12.66 44.79
CA ASP A 127 -12.20 -11.39 45.47
C ASP A 127 -10.80 -11.43 46.12
N VAL A 128 -10.31 -10.30 46.64
CA VAL A 128 -9.01 -10.22 47.35
C VAL A 128 -9.02 -10.94 48.70
N ASP A 129 -10.12 -10.83 49.45
CA ASP A 129 -10.21 -11.30 50.85
C ASP A 129 -11.39 -12.27 51.06
N GLY A 130 -11.92 -12.86 49.97
CA GLY A 130 -13.09 -13.75 49.98
C GLY A 130 -12.76 -15.25 50.07
N GLU A 131 -13.79 -16.09 50.10
CA GLU A 131 -13.64 -17.57 50.07
C GLU A 131 -13.00 -18.06 48.76
N ASN A 132 -13.26 -17.35 47.66
CA ASN A 132 -12.65 -17.59 46.35
C ASN A 132 -11.66 -16.47 46.06
N ILE A 133 -10.37 -16.71 46.31
CA ILE A 133 -9.33 -15.68 46.22
C ILE A 133 -8.88 -15.50 44.77
N CYS A 134 -8.79 -14.26 44.29
CA CYS A 134 -8.29 -14.01 42.95
C CYS A 134 -6.79 -14.35 42.82
N PRO A 135 -6.36 -14.91 41.67
CA PRO A 135 -4.95 -15.12 41.39
C PRO A 135 -4.16 -13.80 41.40
N ALA A 136 -2.84 -13.90 41.62
CA ALA A 136 -1.95 -12.75 41.58
C ALA A 136 -2.04 -12.05 40.21
N GLY A 137 -2.27 -10.73 40.21
CA GLY A 137 -2.50 -9.93 39.00
C GLY A 137 -3.97 -9.79 38.59
N GLY A 138 -4.89 -10.49 39.28
CA GLY A 138 -6.32 -10.44 39.04
C GLY A 138 -6.79 -11.32 37.88
N VAL A 139 -8.06 -11.18 37.52
CA VAL A 139 -8.72 -11.87 36.39
C VAL A 139 -9.34 -10.85 35.45
N GLY A 140 -9.59 -11.24 34.20
CA GLY A 140 -10.17 -10.34 33.21
C GLY A 140 -9.96 -10.81 31.78
N VAL A 141 -9.61 -9.89 30.89
CA VAL A 141 -9.36 -10.18 29.48
C VAL A 141 -8.11 -9.48 28.96
N TYR A 142 -7.54 -10.00 27.88
CA TYR A 142 -6.48 -9.34 27.14
C TYR A 142 -6.70 -9.36 25.63
N ASN A 143 -6.16 -8.36 24.96
CA ASN A 143 -6.08 -8.28 23.50
C ASN A 143 -4.62 -8.31 23.05
N PRO A 144 -4.21 -9.25 22.19
CA PRO A 144 -2.84 -9.32 21.66
C PRO A 144 -2.58 -8.28 20.54
N GLY A 145 -3.59 -7.51 20.16
CA GLY A 145 -3.55 -6.64 19.00
C GLY A 145 -3.43 -7.43 17.70
N TYR A 146 -2.71 -6.86 16.74
CA TYR A 146 -2.44 -7.49 15.45
C TYR A 146 -1.13 -8.29 15.50
N TRP A 147 -1.19 -9.47 16.15
CA TRP A 147 -0.06 -10.38 16.43
C TRP A 147 1.06 -9.74 17.25
N GLY A 148 0.69 -8.86 18.18
CA GLY A 148 1.60 -8.10 19.02
C GLY A 148 1.33 -6.61 18.93
N MET A 149 1.49 -5.92 20.05
CA MET A 149 1.51 -4.47 20.13
C MET A 149 2.94 -3.99 20.33
N ASN A 150 3.44 -3.12 19.46
CA ASN A 150 4.76 -2.54 19.61
C ASN A 150 4.73 -1.39 20.64
N ILE A 151 5.00 -1.76 21.89
CA ILE A 151 5.10 -0.82 23.00
C ILE A 151 6.56 -0.41 23.15
N GLU A 152 6.81 0.90 23.22
CA GLU A 152 8.14 1.46 23.26
C GLU A 152 8.30 2.38 24.48
N LYS A 153 9.35 2.15 25.27
CA LYS A 153 9.69 2.95 26.44
C LYS A 153 9.75 4.44 26.11
N GLY A 154 9.07 5.25 26.92
CA GLY A 154 8.97 6.70 26.78
C GLY A 154 7.84 7.15 25.86
N LYS A 155 7.25 6.25 25.06
CA LYS A 155 6.06 6.58 24.28
C LYS A 155 4.80 6.56 25.13
N ARG A 156 3.79 7.30 24.66
CA ARG A 156 2.52 7.48 25.32
C ARG A 156 1.40 6.97 24.42
N TYR A 157 0.47 6.26 25.04
CA TYR A 157 -0.64 5.60 24.35
C TYR A 157 -1.93 6.05 25.01
N ARG A 158 -2.89 6.53 24.20
CA ARG A 158 -4.24 6.83 24.67
C ARG A 158 -5.03 5.55 24.68
N VAL A 159 -5.52 5.15 25.85
CA VAL A 159 -6.45 4.03 26.01
C VAL A 159 -7.82 4.60 26.33
N VAL A 160 -8.81 4.19 25.54
CA VAL A 160 -10.21 4.58 25.69
C VAL A 160 -11.05 3.32 25.75
N PHE A 161 -12.02 3.27 26.65
CA PHE A 161 -13.04 2.22 26.66
C PHE A 161 -14.30 2.73 27.34
N TYR A 162 -15.41 2.05 27.10
CA TYR A 162 -16.67 2.28 27.79
C TYR A 162 -16.88 1.16 28.81
N VAL A 163 -17.29 1.55 30.02
CA VAL A 163 -17.52 0.62 31.12
C VAL A 163 -18.89 0.85 31.75
N ARG A 164 -19.54 -0.25 32.14
CA ARG A 164 -20.71 -0.27 33.01
C ARG A 164 -20.52 -1.37 34.05
N SER A 165 -21.00 -1.20 35.28
CA SER A 165 -20.97 -2.25 36.29
C SER A 165 -22.10 -2.10 37.30
N LEU A 166 -22.49 -3.23 37.93
CA LEU A 166 -23.46 -3.23 39.02
C LEU A 166 -22.84 -2.81 40.37
N GLN A 167 -21.52 -2.81 40.47
CA GLN A 167 -20.75 -2.44 41.65
C GLN A 167 -19.70 -1.38 41.29
N PRO A 168 -19.11 -0.68 42.27
CA PRO A 168 -17.93 0.13 42.00
C PRO A 168 -16.84 -0.68 41.29
N VAL A 169 -16.27 -0.10 40.24
CA VAL A 169 -15.23 -0.74 39.44
C VAL A 169 -13.86 -0.39 40.02
N GLU A 170 -13.04 -1.41 40.23
CA GLU A 170 -11.60 -1.29 40.48
C GLU A 170 -10.86 -2.17 39.47
N MET A 171 -10.18 -1.58 38.49
CA MET A 171 -9.51 -2.31 37.41
C MET A 171 -8.09 -1.79 37.15
N SER A 172 -7.19 -2.68 36.74
CA SER A 172 -5.86 -2.38 36.23
C SER A 172 -5.87 -2.50 34.70
N ILE A 173 -5.42 -1.44 34.03
CA ILE A 173 -5.25 -1.39 32.57
C ILE A 173 -3.75 -1.35 32.30
N SER A 174 -3.24 -2.37 31.62
CA SER A 174 -1.80 -2.59 31.49
C SER A 174 -1.39 -3.04 30.10
N PHE A 175 -0.28 -2.51 29.59
CA PHE A 175 0.46 -3.20 28.54
C PHE A 175 1.41 -4.21 29.18
N ILE A 176 1.32 -5.46 28.72
CA ILE A 176 2.16 -6.56 29.19
C ILE A 176 3.01 -7.07 28.03
N GLY A 177 4.32 -7.17 28.25
CA GLY A 177 5.24 -7.71 27.26
C GLY A 177 5.22 -9.24 27.19
N SER A 178 5.95 -9.78 26.23
CA SER A 178 6.01 -11.21 25.90
C SER A 178 6.62 -12.09 26.99
N LYS A 179 7.31 -11.51 27.98
CA LYS A 179 7.87 -12.20 29.16
C LYS A 179 7.07 -11.89 30.44
N ASP A 180 5.80 -11.53 30.29
CA ASP A 180 4.86 -11.16 31.35
C ASP A 180 5.29 -9.95 32.20
N GLN A 181 6.22 -9.13 31.69
CA GLN A 181 6.61 -7.88 32.32
C GLN A 181 5.56 -6.80 32.04
N LYS A 182 5.15 -6.05 33.07
CA LYS A 182 4.37 -4.83 32.87
C LYS A 182 5.24 -3.79 32.14
N LEU A 183 4.69 -3.15 31.12
CA LEU A 183 5.36 -2.10 30.32
C LEU A 183 4.73 -0.73 30.55
N ALA A 184 3.43 -0.71 30.83
CA ALA A 184 2.70 0.45 31.29
C ALA A 184 1.52 -0.02 32.15
N THR A 185 1.04 0.80 33.09
CA THR A 185 -0.13 0.48 33.92
C THR A 185 -0.79 1.75 34.42
N SER A 186 -2.12 1.73 34.45
CA SER A 186 -2.92 2.66 35.24
C SER A 186 -4.08 1.90 35.86
N ASP A 187 -4.41 2.26 37.09
CA ASP A 187 -5.59 1.72 37.78
C ASP A 187 -6.75 2.71 37.66
N ILE A 188 -7.98 2.20 37.58
CA ILE A 188 -9.21 2.99 37.73
C ILE A 188 -9.97 2.56 38.96
N LYS A 189 -10.57 3.54 39.63
CA LYS A 189 -11.54 3.34 40.71
C LYS A 189 -12.71 4.28 40.48
N ASP A 190 -13.89 3.73 40.29
CA ASP A 190 -15.07 4.51 39.94
C ASP A 190 -16.34 3.87 40.52
N ASP A 191 -17.09 4.63 41.31
CA ASP A 191 -18.37 4.23 41.89
C ASP A 191 -19.57 4.69 41.04
N ASN A 192 -19.35 5.53 40.02
CA ASN A 192 -20.38 6.07 39.15
C ASN A 192 -20.33 5.41 37.75
N VAL A 193 -20.58 4.10 37.74
CA VAL A 193 -20.52 3.23 36.55
C VAL A 193 -21.79 2.38 36.38
N ALA A 194 -22.87 2.71 37.09
CA ALA A 194 -24.16 2.04 36.93
C ALA A 194 -24.74 2.23 35.50
N GLU A 195 -24.44 3.38 34.89
CA GLU A 195 -24.66 3.67 33.48
C GLU A 195 -23.34 3.60 32.69
N TRP A 196 -23.44 3.42 31.37
CA TRP A 196 -22.27 3.42 30.49
C TRP A 196 -21.46 4.71 30.61
N LYS A 197 -20.17 4.56 30.88
CA LYS A 197 -19.24 5.68 31.05
C LYS A 197 -18.00 5.50 30.18
N LYS A 198 -17.64 6.54 29.44
CA LYS A 198 -16.35 6.63 28.74
C LYS A 198 -15.23 6.83 29.76
N VAL A 199 -14.24 5.96 29.71
CA VAL A 199 -12.98 6.07 30.44
C VAL A 199 -11.88 6.35 29.44
N GLU A 200 -11.09 7.38 29.70
CA GLU A 200 -9.92 7.75 28.90
C GLU A 200 -8.72 7.97 29.80
N MET A 201 -7.57 7.44 29.37
CA MET A 201 -6.30 7.60 30.07
C MET A 201 -5.13 7.56 29.11
N VAL A 202 -4.01 8.12 29.55
CA VAL A 202 -2.74 8.05 28.83
C VAL A 202 -1.78 7.16 29.61
N LEU A 203 -1.34 6.08 28.99
CA LEU A 203 -0.31 5.20 29.51
C LEU A 203 1.05 5.59 28.95
N GLU A 204 1.97 5.98 29.82
CA GLU A 204 3.38 6.15 29.46
C GLU A 204 4.14 4.83 29.70
N ALA A 205 4.80 4.33 28.66
CA ALA A 205 5.51 3.08 28.74
C ALA A 205 6.89 3.24 29.43
N TYR A 206 7.17 2.43 30.43
CA TYR A 206 8.47 2.36 31.12
C TYR A 206 9.35 1.21 30.62
N GLY A 207 8.85 0.37 29.71
CA GLY A 207 9.59 -0.68 29.00
C GLY A 207 9.19 -0.78 27.53
N SER A 208 9.96 -1.55 26.75
CA SER A 208 9.67 -1.82 25.33
C SER A 208 9.50 -3.32 25.06
N ASP A 209 8.54 -3.68 24.22
CA ASP A 209 8.39 -5.02 23.63
C ASP A 209 7.47 -4.94 22.39
N ALA A 210 7.93 -5.53 21.28
CA ALA A 210 7.21 -5.56 20.00
C ALA A 210 6.01 -6.52 19.99
N ASN A 211 5.99 -7.47 20.93
CA ASN A 211 5.01 -8.55 21.03
C ASN A 211 4.18 -8.42 22.32
N SER A 212 3.75 -7.20 22.63
CA SER A 212 2.96 -6.91 23.82
C SER A 212 1.46 -7.15 23.61
N ARG A 213 0.71 -7.12 24.71
CA ARG A 213 -0.76 -7.17 24.74
C ARG A 213 -1.32 -6.12 25.70
N LEU A 214 -2.55 -5.68 25.44
CA LEU A 214 -3.33 -4.87 26.39
C LEU A 214 -4.12 -5.81 27.32
N GLN A 215 -4.04 -5.60 28.63
CA GLN A 215 -4.79 -6.33 29.65
C GLN A 215 -5.70 -5.40 30.43
N LEU A 216 -6.92 -5.87 30.69
CA LEU A 216 -7.90 -5.24 31.57
C LEU A 216 -8.26 -6.28 32.64
N THR A 217 -7.79 -6.07 33.88
CA THR A 217 -8.00 -7.02 34.99
C THR A 217 -8.59 -6.37 36.22
N THR A 218 -9.22 -7.17 37.07
CA THR A 218 -9.69 -6.79 38.41
C THR A 218 -9.47 -7.95 39.39
N SER A 219 -9.39 -7.62 40.67
CA SER A 219 -9.39 -8.59 41.78
C SER A 219 -10.63 -8.45 42.65
N LYS A 220 -11.68 -7.75 42.18
CA LYS A 220 -12.91 -7.50 42.92
C LYS A 220 -14.09 -8.24 42.29
N ARG A 221 -14.83 -8.97 43.13
CA ARG A 221 -16.07 -9.62 42.72
C ARG A 221 -17.06 -8.58 42.22
N SER A 222 -17.44 -8.68 40.95
CA SER A 222 -18.31 -7.72 40.28
C SER A 222 -18.82 -8.27 38.95
N THR A 223 -19.86 -7.63 38.41
CA THR A 223 -20.25 -7.80 36.99
C THR A 223 -19.90 -6.53 36.23
N ILE A 224 -19.00 -6.63 35.26
CA ILE A 224 -18.46 -5.50 34.49
C ILE A 224 -18.77 -5.72 33.01
N TRP A 225 -19.31 -4.71 32.35
CA TRP A 225 -19.42 -4.65 30.91
C TRP A 225 -18.35 -3.71 30.34
N LEU A 226 -17.75 -4.12 29.23
CA LEU A 226 -16.77 -3.35 28.48
C LEU A 226 -17.23 -3.23 27.02
N ASP A 227 -16.96 -2.07 26.43
CA ASP A 227 -17.22 -1.82 25.02
C ASP A 227 -16.23 -0.79 24.43
N GLN A 228 -16.06 -0.79 23.10
CA GLN A 228 -15.27 0.14 22.31
C GLN A 228 -13.88 0.40 22.93
N VAL A 229 -13.09 -0.66 23.10
CA VAL A 229 -11.76 -0.58 23.70
C VAL A 229 -10.71 -0.22 22.64
N SER A 230 -10.15 0.97 22.69
CA SER A 230 -9.12 1.46 21.79
C SER A 230 -7.81 1.70 22.52
N ALA A 231 -6.69 1.44 21.85
CA ALA A 231 -5.37 1.87 22.29
C ALA A 231 -4.58 2.44 21.09
N LEU A 232 -4.44 3.76 21.04
CA LEU A 232 -3.77 4.46 19.95
C LEU A 232 -2.47 5.13 20.45
N PRO A 233 -1.34 4.97 19.75
CA PRO A 233 -0.15 5.80 20.00
C PRO A 233 -0.47 7.29 19.86
N LEU A 234 0.10 8.14 20.71
CA LEU A 234 -0.09 9.60 20.60
C LEU A 234 0.81 10.24 19.51
N ASP A 235 1.87 9.55 19.09
CA ASP A 235 2.86 10.01 18.11
C ASP A 235 2.57 9.50 16.69
N THR A 236 1.30 9.43 16.30
CA THR A 236 0.91 9.15 14.91
C THR A 236 1.28 10.29 13.97
N HIS A 237 1.37 10.01 12.67
CA HIS A 237 1.71 11.02 11.66
C HIS A 237 0.80 12.24 11.79
N ASN A 238 1.37 13.40 12.14
CA ASN A 238 0.67 14.66 12.41
C ASN A 238 -0.52 14.57 13.40
N GLY A 239 -0.63 13.48 14.17
CA GLY A 239 -1.81 13.20 14.99
C GLY A 239 -3.03 12.70 14.21
N HIS A 240 -2.91 12.41 12.91
CA HIS A 240 -3.99 11.96 12.02
C HIS A 240 -4.28 10.45 12.10
N GLY A 241 -3.61 9.70 12.98
CA GLY A 241 -3.91 8.29 13.23
C GLY A 241 -3.13 7.29 12.36
N PHE A 242 -2.24 7.75 11.47
CA PHE A 242 -1.39 6.85 10.69
C PHE A 242 -0.14 6.39 11.46
N ARG A 243 0.17 5.11 11.32
CA ARG A 243 1.40 4.51 11.86
C ARG A 243 2.61 5.09 11.14
N GLN A 244 3.50 5.73 11.90
CA GLN A 244 4.56 6.60 11.35
C GLN A 244 5.52 5.89 10.39
N ASP A 245 6.00 4.69 10.73
CA ASP A 245 6.96 3.94 9.90
C ASP A 245 6.36 3.50 8.55
N LEU A 246 5.08 3.14 8.53
CA LEU A 246 4.33 2.82 7.31
C LEU A 246 4.00 4.08 6.50
N PHE A 247 3.68 5.20 7.15
CA PHE A 247 3.52 6.47 6.45
C PHE A 247 4.82 6.91 5.78
N ASP A 248 5.95 6.86 6.50
CA ASP A 248 7.26 7.32 6.02
C ASP A 248 7.70 6.55 4.78
N ILE A 249 7.49 5.23 4.74
CA ILE A 249 7.84 4.41 3.58
C ILE A 249 6.94 4.71 2.37
N LEU A 250 5.67 5.11 2.56
CA LEU A 250 4.81 5.59 1.47
C LEU A 250 5.23 6.97 0.98
N ALA A 251 5.43 7.93 1.90
CA ALA A 251 5.88 9.28 1.59
C ALA A 251 7.21 9.26 0.84
N ALA A 252 8.09 8.32 1.19
CA ALA A 252 9.34 8.10 0.49
C ALA A 252 9.14 7.73 -0.98
N LEU A 253 7.98 7.20 -1.44
CA LEU A 253 7.71 6.95 -2.86
C LEU A 253 7.37 8.23 -3.65
N LYS A 254 7.07 9.36 -2.99
CA LYS A 254 6.58 10.61 -3.63
C LYS A 254 5.43 10.32 -4.63
N PRO A 255 4.34 9.65 -4.21
CA PRO A 255 3.28 9.23 -5.12
C PRO A 255 2.52 10.43 -5.69
N GLY A 256 2.18 10.39 -6.98
CA GLY A 256 1.37 11.45 -7.61
C GLY A 256 -0.14 11.31 -7.35
N PHE A 257 -0.59 10.11 -6.96
CA PHE A 257 -1.97 9.82 -6.59
C PHE A 257 -2.07 8.65 -5.61
N ILE A 258 -3.22 8.51 -4.97
CA ILE A 258 -3.64 7.30 -4.24
C ILE A 258 -5.06 6.90 -4.68
N ARG A 259 -5.22 5.67 -5.16
CA ARG A 259 -6.52 5.03 -5.45
C ARG A 259 -7.00 4.31 -4.20
N PHE A 260 -8.22 4.62 -3.74
CA PHE A 260 -8.83 4.04 -2.54
C PHE A 260 -10.37 4.07 -2.62
N PRO A 261 -11.11 3.33 -1.79
CA PRO A 261 -10.65 2.24 -0.94
C PRO A 261 -10.38 0.95 -1.74
N GLY A 262 -10.44 1.05 -3.07
CA GLY A 262 -9.72 0.20 -4.02
C GLY A 262 -10.15 -1.27 -4.10
N GLY A 263 -9.83 -1.84 -5.28
CA GLY A 263 -9.95 -3.27 -5.55
C GLY A 263 -11.31 -3.86 -5.20
N SER A 264 -11.30 -5.12 -4.80
CA SER A 264 -12.52 -5.85 -4.46
C SER A 264 -13.08 -5.47 -3.08
N TYR A 265 -12.33 -4.75 -2.24
CA TYR A 265 -12.82 -4.25 -0.95
C TYR A 265 -13.98 -3.24 -1.08
N VAL A 266 -14.01 -2.46 -2.17
CA VAL A 266 -15.13 -1.53 -2.44
C VAL A 266 -16.42 -2.28 -2.81
N GLU A 267 -16.29 -3.44 -3.44
CA GLU A 267 -17.38 -4.27 -3.95
C GLU A 267 -17.97 -5.17 -2.85
N GLY A 268 -17.10 -5.80 -2.06
CA GLY A 268 -17.45 -6.96 -1.23
C GLY A 268 -17.72 -8.22 -2.07
N ASP A 269 -17.72 -9.39 -1.44
CA ASP A 269 -18.27 -10.60 -2.06
C ASP A 269 -19.79 -10.43 -2.24
N ARG A 270 -20.44 -9.87 -1.21
CA ARG A 270 -21.84 -9.43 -1.21
C ARG A 270 -21.98 -7.94 -0.88
N LEU A 271 -23.07 -7.32 -1.35
CA LEU A 271 -23.33 -5.89 -1.17
C LEU A 271 -23.48 -5.47 0.30
N MET A 272 -23.86 -6.41 1.18
CA MET A 272 -23.95 -6.15 2.63
C MET A 272 -22.58 -5.88 3.27
N ASN A 273 -21.49 -6.36 2.65
CA ASN A 273 -20.11 -6.24 3.15
C ASN A 273 -19.28 -5.22 2.35
N ALA A 274 -19.87 -4.64 1.31
CA ALA A 274 -19.27 -3.59 0.50
C ALA A 274 -18.88 -2.37 1.35
N PHE A 275 -17.85 -1.62 0.93
CA PHE A 275 -17.49 -0.37 1.57
C PHE A 275 -18.61 0.67 1.49
N ARG A 276 -19.01 1.24 2.64
CA ARG A 276 -20.01 2.30 2.76
C ARG A 276 -19.39 3.54 3.40
N TRP A 277 -18.99 4.50 2.59
CA TRP A 277 -18.23 5.68 3.05
C TRP A 277 -18.89 6.39 4.25
N ARG A 278 -20.23 6.52 4.25
CA ARG A 278 -20.98 7.18 5.32
C ARG A 278 -20.92 6.46 6.67
N GLU A 279 -20.69 5.15 6.65
CA GLU A 279 -20.49 4.34 7.87
C GLU A 279 -19.06 4.46 8.40
N THR A 280 -18.16 5.08 7.64
CA THR A 280 -16.74 5.25 7.97
C THR A 280 -16.36 6.67 8.36
N ILE A 281 -17.33 7.57 8.53
CA ILE A 281 -17.11 8.95 8.99
C ILE A 281 -17.74 9.17 10.36
N GLY A 282 -17.39 10.28 11.03
CA GLY A 282 -17.83 10.57 12.39
C GLY A 282 -17.00 9.87 13.46
N ALA A 283 -17.53 9.86 14.68
CA ALA A 283 -16.88 9.26 15.85
C ALA A 283 -16.57 7.78 15.62
N TRP A 284 -15.36 7.35 15.93
CA TRP A 284 -14.89 6.00 15.62
C TRP A 284 -15.66 4.92 16.39
N GLU A 285 -16.12 5.24 17.61
CA GLU A 285 -16.91 4.33 18.46
C GLU A 285 -18.31 4.05 17.91
N GLU A 286 -18.80 4.87 16.96
CA GLU A 286 -20.09 4.70 16.30
C GLU A 286 -20.00 4.02 14.92
N ARG A 287 -18.79 3.77 14.42
CA ARG A 287 -18.58 3.11 13.13
C ARG A 287 -18.88 1.62 13.31
N PRO A 288 -19.80 1.03 12.52
CA PRO A 288 -20.23 -0.37 12.70
C PRO A 288 -19.10 -1.38 12.43
N GLY A 289 -18.08 -0.97 11.66
CA GLY A 289 -17.17 -1.91 11.01
C GLY A 289 -17.93 -2.86 10.10
N ARG A 290 -17.20 -3.83 9.55
CA ARG A 290 -17.80 -4.94 8.78
C ARG A 290 -16.84 -6.09 8.59
N PHE A 291 -17.40 -7.24 8.23
CA PHE A 291 -16.60 -8.35 7.77
C PHE A 291 -16.20 -8.10 6.31
N ASN A 292 -14.90 -7.93 6.07
CA ASN A 292 -14.32 -7.91 4.74
C ASN A 292 -14.31 -9.36 4.23
N ASP A 293 -15.40 -9.73 3.56
CA ASP A 293 -15.65 -11.09 3.07
C ASP A 293 -14.78 -11.47 1.87
N VAL A 294 -14.24 -10.52 1.12
CA VAL A 294 -13.27 -10.82 0.05
C VAL A 294 -11.95 -11.28 0.63
N TRP A 295 -11.46 -10.59 1.66
CA TRP A 295 -10.14 -10.86 2.25
C TRP A 295 -10.20 -11.60 3.60
N GLN A 296 -11.40 -11.93 4.07
CA GLN A 296 -11.68 -12.84 5.17
C GLN A 296 -11.15 -12.37 6.54
N TYR A 297 -11.35 -11.09 6.86
CA TYR A 297 -11.10 -10.53 8.20
C TYR A 297 -12.05 -9.37 8.54
N TRP A 298 -12.13 -8.99 9.81
CA TRP A 298 -12.97 -7.88 10.26
C TRP A 298 -12.25 -6.55 10.14
N THR A 299 -12.94 -5.51 9.68
CA THR A 299 -12.47 -4.12 9.64
C THR A 299 -13.33 -3.30 10.58
N ASP A 300 -12.71 -2.52 11.45
CA ASP A 300 -13.42 -1.62 12.38
C ASP A 300 -13.80 -0.27 11.74
N ASP A 301 -13.44 -0.10 10.46
CA ASP A 301 -13.61 1.11 9.66
C ASP A 301 -13.02 2.37 10.32
N GLY A 302 -11.96 2.20 11.13
CA GLY A 302 -11.15 3.29 11.66
C GLY A 302 -10.42 4.06 10.57
N LEU A 303 -9.91 3.36 9.55
CA LEU A 303 -9.42 3.98 8.31
C LEU A 303 -10.57 4.13 7.32
N GLY A 304 -11.29 5.26 7.45
CA GLY A 304 -12.48 5.57 6.68
C GLY A 304 -12.24 6.58 5.56
N TYR A 305 -13.34 7.03 4.95
CA TYR A 305 -13.32 7.95 3.81
C TYR A 305 -12.59 9.25 4.11
N PHE A 306 -12.81 9.83 5.30
CA PHE A 306 -12.10 11.04 5.74
C PHE A 306 -10.61 10.78 5.88
N GLU A 307 -10.23 9.68 6.53
CA GLU A 307 -8.82 9.36 6.76
C GLU A 307 -8.09 9.05 5.45
N TYR A 308 -8.74 8.45 4.44
CA TYR A 308 -8.12 8.30 3.11
C TYR A 308 -7.88 9.62 2.38
N LEU A 309 -8.82 10.57 2.47
CA LEU A 309 -8.65 11.90 1.91
C LEU A 309 -7.51 12.66 2.62
N GLN A 310 -7.45 12.56 3.95
CA GLN A 310 -6.35 13.12 4.74
C GLN A 310 -5.00 12.48 4.37
N LEU A 311 -4.96 11.16 4.18
CA LEU A 311 -3.74 10.46 3.75
C LEU A 311 -3.25 10.97 2.39
N ALA A 312 -4.16 11.21 1.44
CA ALA A 312 -3.80 11.76 0.13
C ALA A 312 -3.18 13.16 0.27
N GLU A 313 -3.78 14.03 1.08
CA GLU A 313 -3.28 15.38 1.38
C GLU A 313 -1.90 15.34 2.06
N ASP A 314 -1.73 14.51 3.09
CA ASP A 314 -0.48 14.37 3.84
C ASP A 314 0.66 13.83 2.95
N LEU A 315 0.35 12.99 1.96
CA LEU A 315 1.31 12.49 0.97
C LEU A 315 1.59 13.49 -0.17
N GLY A 316 0.82 14.59 -0.27
CA GLY A 316 0.85 15.49 -1.42
C GLY A 316 0.37 14.82 -2.73
N ALA A 317 -0.49 13.81 -2.61
CA ALA A 317 -0.98 12.99 -3.71
C ALA A 317 -2.44 13.33 -4.04
N SER A 318 -2.84 13.20 -5.31
CA SER A 318 -4.26 13.35 -5.66
C SER A 318 -5.08 12.11 -5.26
N PRO A 319 -6.22 12.27 -4.55
CA PRO A 319 -7.12 11.17 -4.26
C PRO A 319 -7.87 10.72 -5.52
N ILE A 320 -7.89 9.40 -5.77
CA ILE A 320 -8.77 8.75 -6.74
C ILE A 320 -9.76 7.89 -5.96
N TRP A 321 -10.99 8.36 -5.85
CA TRP A 321 -12.01 7.66 -5.08
C TRP A 321 -12.73 6.62 -5.95
N VAL A 322 -12.69 5.35 -5.52
CA VAL A 322 -13.42 4.25 -6.12
C VAL A 322 -14.80 4.13 -5.47
N VAL A 323 -15.86 4.18 -6.26
CA VAL A 323 -17.24 4.15 -5.78
C VAL A 323 -17.90 2.80 -6.08
N ASN A 324 -18.65 2.27 -5.11
CA ASN A 324 -19.51 1.13 -5.36
C ASN A 324 -20.77 1.59 -6.13
N ILE A 325 -20.94 1.08 -7.34
CA ILE A 325 -22.05 1.44 -8.25
C ILE A 325 -23.21 0.43 -8.21
N GLY A 326 -23.44 -0.17 -7.04
CA GLY A 326 -24.46 -1.19 -6.81
C GLY A 326 -24.05 -2.57 -7.30
N ILE A 327 -22.75 -2.88 -7.22
CA ILE A 327 -22.20 -4.17 -7.64
C ILE A 327 -21.29 -4.72 -6.53
N SER A 328 -21.40 -6.03 -6.30
CA SER A 328 -20.43 -6.82 -5.56
C SER A 328 -19.87 -7.92 -6.49
N ILE A 329 -18.96 -8.76 -6.02
CA ILE A 329 -18.47 -9.91 -6.80
C ILE A 329 -19.65 -10.78 -7.28
N ASN A 330 -20.61 -11.07 -6.40
CA ASN A 330 -21.73 -11.99 -6.68
C ASN A 330 -23.10 -11.33 -6.90
N GLU A 331 -23.27 -10.03 -6.63
CA GLU A 331 -24.57 -9.35 -6.64
C GLU A 331 -24.56 -8.11 -7.54
N GLN A 332 -25.72 -7.78 -8.11
CA GLN A 332 -25.93 -6.55 -8.88
C GLN A 332 -27.31 -5.97 -8.55
N VAL A 333 -27.35 -4.72 -8.12
CA VAL A 333 -28.59 -3.97 -7.91
C VAL A 333 -29.27 -3.75 -9.25
N ASP A 334 -30.60 -3.93 -9.30
CA ASP A 334 -31.38 -3.59 -10.49
C ASP A 334 -31.19 -2.10 -10.81
N THR A 335 -30.87 -1.79 -12.06
CA THR A 335 -30.62 -0.41 -12.48
C THR A 335 -31.78 0.55 -12.20
N SER A 336 -33.03 0.07 -12.13
CA SER A 336 -34.19 0.88 -11.74
C SER A 336 -34.14 1.34 -10.27
N LEU A 337 -33.40 0.65 -9.42
CA LEU A 337 -33.24 0.91 -7.99
C LEU A 337 -31.88 1.54 -7.62
N ILE A 338 -31.06 1.96 -8.60
CA ILE A 338 -29.69 2.43 -8.34
C ILE A 338 -29.59 3.86 -7.82
N MET A 339 -30.65 4.66 -7.93
CA MET A 339 -30.61 6.10 -7.59
C MET A 339 -30.13 6.41 -6.16
N PRO A 340 -30.46 5.62 -5.12
CA PRO A 340 -29.88 5.84 -3.78
C PRO A 340 -28.35 5.76 -3.76
N PHE A 341 -27.73 4.86 -4.53
CA PHE A 341 -26.26 4.78 -4.62
C PHE A 341 -25.67 5.98 -5.36
N VAL A 342 -26.39 6.48 -6.38
CA VAL A 342 -26.01 7.70 -7.10
C VAL A 342 -26.05 8.91 -6.17
N GLN A 343 -27.11 9.07 -5.38
CA GLN A 343 -27.21 10.16 -4.41
C GLN A 343 -26.13 10.03 -3.33
N ASP A 344 -25.91 8.83 -2.79
CA ASP A 344 -24.87 8.59 -1.78
C ASP A 344 -23.47 8.94 -2.31
N THR A 345 -23.23 8.76 -3.62
CA THR A 345 -22.00 9.20 -4.28
C THR A 345 -21.89 10.72 -4.40
N LEU A 346 -22.98 11.41 -4.73
CA LEU A 346 -22.99 12.88 -4.78
C LEU A 346 -22.76 13.49 -3.40
N ASP A 347 -23.34 12.90 -2.36
CA ASP A 347 -23.17 13.32 -0.96
C ASP A 347 -21.72 13.14 -0.50
N ALA A 348 -21.04 12.07 -0.91
CA ALA A 348 -19.62 11.86 -0.62
C ALA A 348 -18.74 12.90 -1.32
N ILE A 349 -19.06 13.23 -2.58
CA ILE A 349 -18.35 14.30 -3.30
C ILE A 349 -18.61 15.65 -2.62
N GLU A 350 -19.83 15.92 -2.15
CA GLU A 350 -20.15 17.13 -1.37
C GLU A 350 -19.41 17.13 -0.02
N PHE A 351 -19.25 15.98 0.64
CA PHE A 351 -18.43 15.87 1.85
C PHE A 351 -16.98 16.29 1.57
N ALA A 352 -16.40 15.78 0.47
CA ALA A 352 -15.02 16.09 0.11
C ALA A 352 -14.84 17.54 -0.37
N ARG A 353 -15.76 18.04 -1.21
CA ARG A 353 -15.57 19.29 -1.98
C ARG A 353 -16.46 20.46 -1.57
N GLY A 354 -17.54 20.19 -0.83
CA GLY A 354 -18.54 21.19 -0.47
C GLY A 354 -17.99 22.26 0.47
N ASP A 355 -18.57 23.45 0.42
CA ASP A 355 -18.30 24.51 1.39
C ASP A 355 -18.64 24.04 2.81
N ALA A 356 -17.91 24.53 3.82
CA ALA A 356 -18.15 24.16 5.22
C ALA A 356 -19.57 24.47 5.72
N SER A 357 -20.34 25.30 5.02
CA SER A 357 -21.75 25.59 5.30
C SER A 357 -22.75 24.65 4.62
N SER A 358 -22.30 23.81 3.68
CA SER A 358 -23.15 22.84 3.00
C SER A 358 -23.48 21.65 3.92
N THR A 359 -24.48 20.84 3.55
CA THR A 359 -24.92 19.71 4.40
C THR A 359 -23.76 18.77 4.67
N MET A 360 -23.09 18.29 3.62
CA MET A 360 -21.99 17.35 3.80
C MET A 360 -20.64 18.02 4.06
N GLY A 361 -20.41 19.24 3.57
CA GLY A 361 -19.20 20.00 3.89
C GLY A 361 -19.12 20.41 5.36
N SER A 362 -20.26 20.68 6.02
CA SER A 362 -20.31 20.92 7.46
C SER A 362 -19.96 19.67 8.28
N ALA A 363 -20.29 18.47 7.80
CA ALA A 363 -19.87 17.23 8.44
C ALA A 363 -18.34 17.05 8.37
N ARG A 364 -17.72 17.35 7.22
CA ARG A 364 -16.24 17.36 7.08
C ARG A 364 -15.60 18.38 8.02
N ALA A 365 -16.14 19.60 8.06
CA ALA A 365 -15.69 20.67 8.94
C ALA A 365 -15.78 20.28 10.43
N ALA A 366 -16.87 19.62 10.84
CA ALA A 366 -17.06 19.13 12.20
C ALA A 366 -16.06 18.02 12.59
N MET A 367 -15.52 17.29 11.60
CA MET A 367 -14.43 16.33 11.80
C MET A 367 -13.04 16.98 11.85
N GLY A 368 -12.96 18.32 11.77
CA GLY A 368 -11.72 19.09 11.96
C GLY A 368 -11.07 19.59 10.67
N HIS A 369 -11.69 19.37 9.50
CA HIS A 369 -11.12 19.81 8.21
C HIS A 369 -12.08 20.79 7.49
N LEU A 370 -11.79 22.09 7.63
CA LEU A 370 -12.63 23.16 7.11
C LEU A 370 -12.59 23.25 5.57
N GLU A 371 -11.40 23.09 5.00
CA GLU A 371 -11.18 23.32 3.56
C GLU A 371 -11.66 22.12 2.72
N PRO A 372 -12.10 22.34 1.47
CA PRO A 372 -12.35 21.24 0.54
C PRO A 372 -11.09 20.41 0.23
N PHE A 373 -11.22 19.08 0.16
CA PHE A 373 -10.18 18.20 -0.38
C PHE A 373 -10.09 18.30 -1.93
N ASP A 374 -8.91 18.02 -2.49
CA ASP A 374 -8.65 18.03 -3.95
C ASP A 374 -9.16 16.77 -4.69
N LEU A 375 -10.44 16.42 -4.50
CA LEU A 375 -11.05 15.25 -5.17
C LEU A 375 -11.41 15.56 -6.63
N GLN A 376 -10.48 15.30 -7.53
CA GLN A 376 -10.64 15.52 -8.98
C GLN A 376 -11.04 14.26 -9.76
N TYR A 377 -10.88 13.06 -9.18
CA TYR A 377 -11.03 11.79 -9.88
C TYR A 377 -11.96 10.84 -9.13
N VAL A 378 -12.92 10.26 -9.87
CA VAL A 378 -13.82 9.22 -9.37
C VAL A 378 -13.77 8.02 -10.32
N ALA A 379 -13.45 6.84 -9.78
CA ALA A 379 -13.53 5.57 -10.49
C ALA A 379 -14.86 4.88 -10.19
N ALA A 380 -15.65 4.62 -11.22
CA ALA A 380 -16.98 4.03 -11.10
C ALA A 380 -16.90 2.50 -11.13
N GLY A 381 -16.95 1.86 -9.96
CA GLY A 381 -16.84 0.40 -9.80
C GLY A 381 -15.39 -0.12 -9.90
N ASN A 382 -15.26 -1.44 -9.91
CA ASN A 382 -13.97 -2.15 -9.97
C ASN A 382 -14.13 -3.45 -10.78
N GLN A 383 -13.41 -3.61 -11.90
CA GLN A 383 -13.43 -4.81 -12.75
C GLN A 383 -14.85 -5.31 -13.20
N ASP A 384 -15.84 -4.43 -13.29
CA ASP A 384 -17.24 -4.80 -13.53
C ASP A 384 -17.68 -4.77 -15.01
N CYS A 385 -16.83 -4.35 -15.93
CA CYS A 385 -17.26 -4.00 -17.29
C CYS A 385 -18.05 -5.10 -18.03
N TRP A 386 -17.73 -6.37 -17.74
CA TRP A 386 -18.39 -7.53 -18.33
C TRP A 386 -19.76 -7.86 -17.70
N LYS A 387 -20.10 -7.24 -16.56
CA LYS A 387 -21.36 -7.47 -15.86
C LYS A 387 -22.51 -6.72 -16.54
N LYS A 388 -23.67 -7.40 -16.60
CA LYS A 388 -24.87 -6.94 -17.30
C LYS A 388 -25.33 -5.56 -16.82
N ASN A 389 -25.37 -5.30 -15.51
CA ASN A 389 -25.92 -4.06 -14.98
C ASN A 389 -24.93 -2.88 -15.13
N TYR A 390 -23.63 -3.16 -15.25
CA TYR A 390 -22.61 -2.14 -15.53
C TYR A 390 -22.81 -1.54 -16.93
N ARG A 391 -22.59 -2.36 -17.97
CA ARG A 391 -22.52 -1.91 -19.36
C ARG A 391 -23.86 -1.99 -20.08
N VAL A 392 -24.58 -3.10 -19.94
CA VAL A 392 -25.78 -3.38 -20.77
C VAL A 392 -27.03 -2.65 -20.27
N LEU A 393 -27.19 -2.49 -18.96
CA LEU A 393 -28.35 -1.81 -18.37
C LEU A 393 -28.04 -0.40 -17.83
N GLY A 394 -26.77 0.02 -17.86
CA GLY A 394 -26.40 1.44 -17.76
C GLY A 394 -26.27 2.01 -16.35
N SER A 395 -25.92 1.21 -15.32
CA SER A 395 -25.59 1.77 -13.99
C SER A 395 -24.51 2.84 -14.12
N TYR A 396 -23.41 2.55 -14.84
CA TYR A 396 -22.35 3.53 -15.09
C TYR A 396 -22.89 4.87 -15.62
N MET A 397 -23.78 4.85 -16.61
CA MET A 397 -24.31 6.06 -17.23
C MET A 397 -25.13 6.90 -16.25
N LYS A 398 -25.80 6.28 -15.28
CA LYS A 398 -26.54 7.01 -14.24
C LYS A 398 -25.59 7.76 -13.30
N PHE A 399 -24.50 7.13 -12.88
CA PHE A 399 -23.45 7.81 -12.11
C PHE A 399 -22.75 8.89 -12.94
N TYR A 400 -22.34 8.56 -14.17
CA TYR A 400 -21.67 9.50 -15.08
C TYR A 400 -22.50 10.78 -15.28
N ASN A 401 -23.77 10.64 -15.67
CA ASN A 401 -24.64 11.78 -15.93
C ASN A 401 -24.91 12.60 -14.67
N ALA A 402 -25.12 11.95 -13.52
CA ALA A 402 -25.38 12.64 -12.26
C ALA A 402 -24.14 13.42 -11.77
N ILE A 403 -22.97 12.77 -11.76
CA ILE A 403 -21.72 13.40 -11.35
C ILE A 403 -21.38 14.54 -12.30
N LYS A 404 -21.37 14.33 -13.62
CA LYS A 404 -21.08 15.41 -14.58
C LYS A 404 -22.10 16.53 -14.57
N GLY A 405 -23.35 16.25 -14.18
CA GLY A 405 -24.40 17.25 -14.04
C GLY A 405 -24.15 18.24 -12.88
N VAL A 406 -23.56 17.77 -11.77
CA VAL A 406 -23.29 18.59 -10.58
C VAL A 406 -21.84 19.08 -10.53
N TYR A 407 -20.90 18.22 -10.90
CA TYR A 407 -19.45 18.40 -10.85
C TYR A 407 -18.82 18.10 -12.23
N PRO A 408 -19.05 18.97 -13.25
CA PRO A 408 -18.59 18.73 -14.62
C PRO A 408 -17.06 18.62 -14.75
N ASP A 409 -16.31 19.17 -13.79
CA ASP A 409 -14.86 19.18 -13.72
C ASP A 409 -14.25 17.87 -13.17
N ILE A 410 -15.03 17.04 -12.45
CA ILE A 410 -14.56 15.73 -11.97
C ILE A 410 -14.32 14.82 -13.17
N LYS A 411 -13.15 14.20 -13.21
CA LYS A 411 -12.79 13.18 -14.19
C LYS A 411 -13.31 11.82 -13.74
N ILE A 412 -14.07 11.18 -14.60
CA ILE A 412 -14.66 9.87 -14.33
C ILE A 412 -13.87 8.78 -15.05
N ILE A 413 -13.48 7.77 -14.29
CA ILE A 413 -12.76 6.60 -14.76
C ILE A 413 -13.76 5.44 -14.88
N THR A 414 -13.89 4.89 -16.08
CA THR A 414 -14.66 3.66 -16.32
C THR A 414 -13.79 2.43 -16.07
N ASN A 415 -14.34 1.36 -15.52
CA ASN A 415 -13.61 0.10 -15.36
C ASN A 415 -13.61 -0.80 -16.62
N CYS A 416 -14.08 -0.26 -17.76
CA CYS A 416 -14.01 -0.92 -19.06
C CYS A 416 -12.68 -0.66 -19.73
N ASP A 417 -11.90 -1.72 -19.96
CA ASP A 417 -10.64 -1.64 -20.71
C ASP A 417 -10.89 -1.17 -22.16
N ALA A 418 -10.20 -0.10 -22.55
CA ALA A 418 -10.23 0.48 -23.90
C ALA A 418 -8.86 0.41 -24.61
N SER A 419 -7.93 -0.41 -24.11
CA SER A 419 -6.59 -0.56 -24.68
C SER A 419 -6.61 -1.13 -26.10
N ALA A 420 -7.54 -2.04 -26.40
CA ALA A 420 -7.69 -2.70 -27.69
C ALA A 420 -8.99 -2.35 -28.44
N ALA A 421 -9.97 -1.71 -27.78
CA ALA A 421 -11.28 -1.44 -28.34
C ALA A 421 -11.78 -0.04 -27.93
N VAL A 422 -12.57 0.59 -28.79
CA VAL A 422 -13.19 1.89 -28.50
C VAL A 422 -14.35 1.69 -27.52
N LEU A 423 -14.45 2.56 -26.53
CA LEU A 423 -15.58 2.60 -25.59
C LEU A 423 -16.88 2.98 -26.32
N ASP A 424 -17.99 2.39 -25.90
CA ASP A 424 -19.34 2.70 -26.40
C ASP A 424 -20.07 3.75 -25.55
N HIS A 425 -19.38 4.31 -24.56
CA HIS A 425 -19.85 5.28 -23.58
C HIS A 425 -18.78 6.33 -23.27
N PRO A 426 -19.18 7.53 -22.79
CA PRO A 426 -18.22 8.57 -22.44
C PRO A 426 -17.48 8.24 -21.14
N ALA A 427 -16.18 8.53 -21.10
CA ALA A 427 -15.33 8.48 -19.91
C ALA A 427 -14.15 9.45 -20.11
N ASP A 428 -13.58 9.96 -19.02
CA ASP A 428 -12.36 10.78 -19.09
C ASP A 428 -11.11 9.90 -19.11
N LEU A 429 -11.16 8.75 -18.42
CA LEU A 429 -10.14 7.70 -18.42
C LEU A 429 -10.78 6.31 -18.40
N TYR A 430 -10.00 5.28 -18.73
CA TYR A 430 -10.39 3.89 -18.56
C TYR A 430 -9.38 3.13 -17.68
N ASP A 431 -9.87 2.17 -16.91
CA ASP A 431 -9.06 1.33 -16.03
C ASP A 431 -8.47 0.12 -16.79
N TYR A 432 -7.24 -0.25 -16.44
CA TYR A 432 -6.50 -1.39 -16.98
C TYR A 432 -5.81 -2.16 -15.85
N HIS A 433 -6.08 -3.45 -15.76
CA HIS A 433 -5.53 -4.34 -14.74
C HIS A 433 -4.72 -5.46 -15.40
N VAL A 434 -3.56 -5.79 -14.84
CA VAL A 434 -2.76 -6.92 -15.30
C VAL A 434 -2.04 -7.65 -14.17
N TYR A 435 -2.37 -8.93 -14.00
CA TYR A 435 -1.64 -9.85 -13.14
C TYR A 435 -1.16 -11.03 -13.98
N THR A 436 0.16 -11.22 -14.08
CA THR A 436 0.72 -12.25 -14.96
C THR A 436 2.11 -12.72 -14.50
N ASN A 437 2.71 -13.65 -15.24
CA ASN A 437 4.06 -14.14 -15.00
C ASN A 437 5.13 -13.12 -15.47
N ALA A 438 6.38 -13.26 -15.03
CA ALA A 438 7.45 -12.29 -15.25
C ALA A 438 7.78 -12.09 -16.75
N ASN A 439 7.85 -13.18 -17.52
CA ASN A 439 8.15 -13.10 -18.95
C ASN A 439 7.05 -12.38 -19.72
N SER A 440 5.78 -12.69 -19.42
CA SER A 440 4.62 -12.03 -20.02
C SER A 440 4.60 -10.55 -19.67
N MET A 441 4.78 -10.19 -18.39
CA MET A 441 4.82 -8.79 -17.96
C MET A 441 5.92 -8.00 -18.68
N PHE A 442 7.14 -8.52 -18.74
CA PHE A 442 8.24 -7.84 -19.43
C PHE A 442 7.94 -7.65 -20.93
N SER A 443 7.31 -8.65 -21.57
CA SER A 443 6.94 -8.58 -23.00
C SER A 443 5.86 -7.53 -23.28
N MET A 444 5.10 -7.09 -22.27
CA MET A 444 4.08 -6.04 -22.38
C MET A 444 4.65 -4.63 -22.41
N ALA A 445 5.97 -4.44 -22.48
CA ALA A 445 6.60 -3.13 -22.66
C ALA A 445 6.14 -2.38 -23.93
N HIS A 446 5.48 -3.08 -24.88
CA HIS A 446 4.93 -2.52 -26.12
C HIS A 446 3.39 -2.51 -26.16
N ASN A 447 2.72 -2.86 -25.06
CA ASN A 447 1.27 -3.09 -25.04
C ASN A 447 0.46 -1.85 -25.44
N PHE A 448 0.97 -0.66 -25.13
CA PHE A 448 0.31 0.62 -25.44
C PHE A 448 0.86 1.32 -26.69
N ASP A 449 1.86 0.74 -27.38
CA ASP A 449 2.48 1.35 -28.57
C ASP A 449 1.45 1.58 -29.68
N HIS A 450 0.41 0.75 -29.74
CA HIS A 450 -0.67 0.82 -30.74
C HIS A 450 -2.03 1.25 -30.15
N ALA A 451 -2.08 1.63 -28.88
CA ALA A 451 -3.30 2.16 -28.28
C ALA A 451 -3.75 3.42 -29.02
N SER A 452 -5.07 3.64 -29.07
CA SER A 452 -5.63 4.82 -29.75
C SER A 452 -5.17 6.11 -29.06
N ARG A 453 -4.67 7.06 -29.86
CA ARG A 453 -4.40 8.44 -29.40
C ARG A 453 -5.64 9.33 -29.46
N ASN A 454 -6.76 8.76 -29.92
CA ASN A 454 -8.08 9.38 -29.95
C ASN A 454 -8.95 8.67 -28.91
N GLY A 455 -9.38 9.38 -27.87
CA GLY A 455 -10.21 8.83 -26.79
C GLY A 455 -9.61 9.06 -25.40
N PRO A 456 -10.21 8.45 -24.36
CA PRO A 456 -9.69 8.56 -23.00
C PRO A 456 -8.35 7.87 -22.83
N LYS A 457 -7.55 8.36 -21.88
CA LYS A 457 -6.27 7.76 -21.52
C LYS A 457 -6.46 6.57 -20.56
N ALA A 458 -5.49 5.68 -20.55
CA ALA A 458 -5.42 4.57 -19.61
C ALA A 458 -5.05 5.05 -18.20
N PHE A 459 -5.70 4.46 -17.21
CA PHE A 459 -5.24 4.34 -15.84
C PHE A 459 -4.89 2.86 -15.61
N VAL A 460 -3.60 2.54 -15.51
CA VAL A 460 -3.14 1.18 -15.15
C VAL A 460 -3.21 1.04 -13.63
N SER A 461 -4.43 0.88 -13.10
CA SER A 461 -4.64 0.98 -11.66
C SER A 461 -4.05 -0.18 -10.86
N GLU A 462 -3.86 -1.33 -11.50
CA GLU A 462 -3.28 -2.51 -10.89
C GLU A 462 -2.37 -3.25 -11.87
N TYR A 463 -1.09 -3.34 -11.52
CA TYR A 463 -0.18 -4.29 -12.15
C TYR A 463 0.62 -5.06 -11.10
N ALA A 464 0.84 -6.35 -11.35
CA ALA A 464 1.83 -7.13 -10.65
C ALA A 464 2.26 -8.39 -11.39
N VAL A 465 3.51 -8.77 -11.21
CA VAL A 465 3.94 -10.15 -11.44
C VAL A 465 3.49 -11.00 -10.26
N THR A 466 2.84 -12.12 -10.55
CA THR A 466 2.25 -13.04 -9.54
C THR A 466 2.65 -14.49 -9.83
N GLY A 467 2.21 -15.40 -8.96
CA GLY A 467 2.52 -16.82 -9.04
C GLY A 467 3.85 -17.21 -8.37
N GLY A 468 4.17 -18.50 -8.38
CA GLY A 468 5.27 -19.06 -7.58
C GLY A 468 6.66 -18.49 -7.92
N GLU A 469 6.86 -18.00 -9.14
CA GLU A 469 8.14 -17.42 -9.54
C GLU A 469 8.41 -16.02 -8.95
N ALA A 470 7.36 -15.33 -8.52
CA ALA A 470 7.44 -14.00 -7.93
C ALA A 470 7.93 -14.05 -6.47
N GLY A 471 7.86 -15.22 -5.83
CA GLY A 471 8.23 -15.43 -4.44
C GLY A 471 7.48 -14.46 -3.52
N ARG A 472 8.15 -13.85 -2.54
CA ARG A 472 7.62 -12.76 -1.70
C ARG A 472 7.89 -11.36 -2.29
N GLY A 473 8.17 -11.29 -3.59
CA GLY A 473 8.59 -10.06 -4.27
C GLY A 473 10.09 -10.04 -4.52
N ASN A 474 10.58 -10.93 -5.39
CA ASN A 474 12.00 -11.01 -5.74
C ASN A 474 12.45 -10.05 -6.85
N LEU A 475 13.76 -10.03 -7.11
CA LEU A 475 14.35 -9.21 -8.17
C LEU A 475 13.76 -9.50 -9.56
N LEU A 476 13.47 -10.76 -9.93
CA LEU A 476 12.87 -11.10 -11.22
C LEU A 476 11.56 -10.34 -11.45
N LYS A 477 10.67 -10.37 -10.45
CA LYS A 477 9.40 -9.64 -10.46
C LYS A 477 9.63 -8.15 -10.71
N ALA A 478 10.50 -7.53 -9.91
CA ALA A 478 10.78 -6.10 -10.01
C ALA A 478 11.33 -5.70 -11.40
N LEU A 479 12.19 -6.53 -12.01
CA LEU A 479 12.73 -6.25 -13.35
C LEU A 479 11.67 -6.39 -14.45
N ALA A 480 10.81 -7.41 -14.36
CA ALA A 480 9.72 -7.58 -15.31
C ALA A 480 8.73 -6.40 -15.25
N GLU A 481 8.36 -5.99 -14.04
CA GLU A 481 7.51 -4.82 -13.81
C GLU A 481 8.18 -3.53 -14.30
N ALA A 482 9.48 -3.33 -14.03
CA ALA A 482 10.22 -2.18 -14.55
C ALA A 482 10.20 -2.10 -16.08
N GLY A 483 10.29 -3.25 -16.76
CA GLY A 483 10.18 -3.31 -18.22
C GLY A 483 8.81 -2.86 -18.73
N PHE A 484 7.74 -3.29 -18.05
CA PHE A 484 6.38 -2.83 -18.33
C PHE A 484 6.23 -1.32 -18.08
N LEU A 485 6.72 -0.79 -16.96
CA LEU A 485 6.65 0.63 -16.63
C LEU A 485 7.44 1.53 -17.59
N ILE A 486 8.57 1.05 -18.11
CA ILE A 486 9.29 1.73 -19.20
C ILE A 486 8.37 1.86 -20.43
N GLY A 487 7.61 0.81 -20.75
CA GLY A 487 6.59 0.84 -21.79
C GLY A 487 5.50 1.87 -21.56
N LEU A 488 4.98 1.94 -20.33
CA LEU A 488 3.97 2.94 -19.95
C LEU A 488 4.53 4.36 -20.05
N GLU A 489 5.76 4.60 -19.59
CA GLU A 489 6.41 5.91 -19.66
C GLU A 489 6.58 6.40 -21.10
N ARG A 490 6.99 5.52 -22.02
CA ARG A 490 7.10 5.83 -23.45
C ARG A 490 5.75 6.18 -24.09
N ASN A 491 4.66 5.63 -23.55
CA ASN A 491 3.29 5.84 -24.00
C ASN A 491 2.49 6.76 -23.06
N SER A 492 3.17 7.67 -22.36
CA SER A 492 2.53 8.64 -21.44
C SER A 492 1.59 9.65 -22.13
N ASP A 493 1.60 9.69 -23.46
CA ASP A 493 0.60 10.38 -24.27
C ASP A 493 -0.79 9.72 -24.18
N VAL A 494 -0.85 8.41 -23.96
CA VAL A 494 -2.09 7.62 -23.86
C VAL A 494 -2.28 6.93 -22.50
N VAL A 495 -1.25 6.90 -21.65
CA VAL A 495 -1.31 6.40 -20.26
C VAL A 495 -1.12 7.57 -19.32
N GLU A 496 -2.08 7.80 -18.42
CA GLU A 496 -2.07 8.95 -17.49
C GLU A 496 -1.53 8.59 -16.10
N MET A 497 -1.83 7.38 -15.61
CA MET A 497 -1.58 6.95 -14.23
C MET A 497 -1.29 5.44 -14.18
N ALA A 498 -0.45 5.01 -13.24
CA ALA A 498 -0.10 3.62 -13.00
C ALA A 498 0.26 3.33 -11.53
N SER A 499 -0.19 2.20 -10.99
CA SER A 499 0.09 1.77 -9.61
C SER A 499 0.27 0.26 -9.49
N SER A 500 1.25 -0.14 -8.67
CA SER A 500 1.44 -1.55 -8.32
C SER A 500 0.38 -1.97 -7.30
N ALA A 501 -0.05 -3.23 -7.36
CA ALA A 501 -0.97 -3.81 -6.39
C ALA A 501 -0.62 -5.29 -6.07
N PRO A 502 -0.82 -5.75 -4.83
CA PRO A 502 -1.21 -4.95 -3.66
C PRO A 502 -0.01 -4.24 -3.00
N LEU A 503 -0.30 -3.19 -2.24
CA LEU A 503 0.70 -2.29 -1.68
C LEU A 503 1.38 -2.84 -0.43
N PHE A 504 0.62 -3.45 0.46
CA PHE A 504 1.02 -3.80 1.82
C PHE A 504 0.73 -5.26 2.15
N VAL A 505 1.61 -5.87 2.95
CA VAL A 505 1.36 -7.17 3.58
C VAL A 505 1.86 -7.24 5.01
N ASN A 506 0.95 -7.52 5.95
CA ASN A 506 1.33 -7.96 7.29
C ASN A 506 1.73 -9.43 7.21
N VAL A 507 2.97 -9.75 7.61
CA VAL A 507 3.52 -11.10 7.46
C VAL A 507 2.74 -12.19 8.18
N ASN A 508 1.96 -11.83 9.19
CA ASN A 508 1.24 -12.78 10.04
C ASN A 508 -0.12 -13.21 9.46
N ASN A 509 -0.66 -12.51 8.46
CA ASN A 509 -1.91 -12.89 7.80
C ASN A 509 -1.94 -12.40 6.35
N GLN A 510 -1.49 -13.28 5.46
CA GLN A 510 -1.33 -12.99 4.04
C GLN A 510 -2.50 -13.63 3.27
N ARG A 511 -3.22 -12.81 2.51
CA ARG A 511 -4.36 -13.17 1.66
C ARG A 511 -3.99 -13.15 0.18
N PHE A 512 -3.09 -12.25 -0.18
CA PHE A 512 -2.49 -12.16 -1.51
C PHE A 512 -0.99 -11.95 -1.39
N ASN A 513 -0.25 -12.37 -2.40
CA ASN A 513 1.19 -12.19 -2.49
C ASN A 513 1.61 -12.19 -3.98
N PRO A 514 2.62 -11.40 -4.39
CA PRO A 514 3.50 -10.55 -3.57
C PRO A 514 3.21 -9.06 -3.64
N ASP A 515 3.62 -8.36 -2.58
CA ASP A 515 3.31 -6.97 -2.29
C ASP A 515 4.55 -6.05 -2.33
N ALA A 516 4.33 -4.74 -2.39
CA ALA A 516 5.44 -3.78 -2.42
C ALA A 516 6.11 -3.61 -1.05
N ILE A 517 5.33 -3.57 0.03
CA ILE A 517 5.80 -3.26 1.38
C ILE A 517 5.37 -4.36 2.36
N VAL A 518 6.32 -4.89 3.11
CA VAL A 518 6.13 -5.99 4.06
C VAL A 518 6.37 -5.47 5.46
N PHE A 519 5.49 -5.82 6.40
CA PHE A 519 5.60 -5.34 7.78
C PHE A 519 5.07 -6.34 8.82
N ASP A 520 5.43 -6.09 10.08
CA ASP A 520 4.85 -6.69 11.28
C ASP A 520 4.48 -5.59 12.29
N SER A 521 4.19 -5.93 13.55
CA SER A 521 3.83 -4.97 14.60
C SER A 521 4.88 -3.86 14.83
N SER A 522 6.15 -4.09 14.46
CA SER A 522 7.30 -3.23 14.85
C SER A 522 8.28 -2.91 13.71
N LYS A 523 8.26 -3.67 12.61
CA LYS A 523 9.23 -3.58 11.52
C LYS A 523 8.53 -3.45 10.19
N VAL A 524 9.21 -2.79 9.25
CA VAL A 524 8.80 -2.65 7.87
C VAL A 524 10.00 -2.75 6.93
N TYR A 525 9.81 -3.32 5.75
CA TYR A 525 10.75 -3.22 4.64
C TYR A 525 10.03 -3.16 3.28
N GLY A 526 10.69 -2.56 2.30
CA GLY A 526 10.23 -2.58 0.90
C GLY A 526 10.84 -3.75 0.13
N THR A 527 10.04 -4.43 -0.69
CA THR A 527 10.53 -5.45 -1.64
C THR A 527 11.33 -4.81 -2.78
N PRO A 528 12.06 -5.60 -3.58
CA PRO A 528 12.56 -5.18 -4.88
C PRO A 528 11.58 -4.33 -5.73
N THR A 529 10.28 -4.65 -5.74
CA THR A 529 9.25 -3.86 -6.44
C THR A 529 9.10 -2.46 -5.84
N TYR A 530 9.11 -2.32 -4.51
CA TYR A 530 9.13 -1.00 -3.85
C TYR A 530 10.36 -0.19 -4.27
N TRP A 531 11.55 -0.79 -4.22
CA TRP A 531 12.79 -0.11 -4.60
C TRP A 531 12.86 0.24 -6.09
N MET A 532 12.29 -0.58 -6.95
CA MET A 532 12.16 -0.31 -8.38
C MET A 532 11.34 0.97 -8.63
N GLN A 533 10.23 1.15 -7.92
CA GLN A 533 9.41 2.35 -8.04
C GLN A 533 10.17 3.65 -7.71
N HIS A 534 11.19 3.60 -6.84
CA HIS A 534 12.03 4.78 -6.55
C HIS A 534 12.74 5.34 -7.79
N LEU A 535 13.04 4.52 -8.79
CA LEU A 535 13.71 4.96 -10.02
C LEU A 535 12.73 5.71 -10.96
N PHE A 536 11.42 5.54 -10.76
CA PHE A 536 10.36 6.18 -11.55
C PHE A 536 9.79 7.47 -10.93
N LYS A 537 10.14 7.82 -9.69
CA LYS A 537 9.69 9.06 -9.03
C LYS A 537 9.83 10.31 -9.88
N ALA A 538 11.01 10.45 -10.48
CA ALA A 538 11.37 11.60 -11.31
C ALA A 538 10.55 11.69 -12.59
N SER A 539 9.81 10.64 -12.96
CA SER A 539 8.99 10.62 -14.16
C SER A 539 7.69 11.40 -13.99
N ASN A 540 7.17 11.52 -12.77
CA ASN A 540 6.01 12.36 -12.47
C ASN A 540 6.32 13.82 -12.85
N GLY A 541 5.62 14.34 -13.86
CA GLY A 541 5.81 15.72 -14.33
C GLY A 541 7.00 15.96 -15.25
N ALA A 542 7.77 14.92 -15.58
CA ALA A 542 8.92 15.06 -16.46
C ALA A 542 8.54 15.26 -17.92
N THR A 543 9.55 15.48 -18.75
CA THR A 543 9.41 15.53 -20.20
C THR A 543 10.03 14.28 -20.80
N LEU A 544 9.24 13.47 -21.50
CA LEU A 544 9.73 12.31 -22.23
C LEU A 544 10.62 12.78 -23.38
N LEU A 545 11.77 12.12 -23.55
CA LEU A 545 12.70 12.36 -24.65
C LEU A 545 12.55 11.27 -25.70
N ASP A 546 12.61 11.66 -26.97
CA ASP A 546 12.61 10.69 -28.06
C ASP A 546 13.87 9.84 -28.01
N SER A 547 13.69 8.53 -28.05
CA SER A 547 14.76 7.56 -27.90
C SER A 547 14.61 6.41 -28.88
N THR A 548 15.70 5.99 -29.52
CA THR A 548 15.76 4.78 -30.35
C THR A 548 16.78 3.81 -29.77
N LEU A 549 16.31 2.61 -29.40
CA LEU A 549 17.11 1.53 -28.86
C LEU A 549 17.31 0.44 -29.93
N GLN A 550 18.55 0.06 -30.18
CA GLN A 550 18.91 -1.14 -30.94
C GLN A 550 19.56 -2.13 -29.98
N SER A 551 18.84 -3.20 -29.65
CA SER A 551 19.25 -4.14 -28.61
C SER A 551 18.64 -5.53 -28.83
N PRO A 552 19.13 -6.55 -28.10
CA PRO A 552 18.36 -7.77 -27.89
C PRO A 552 16.99 -7.47 -27.29
N SER A 553 16.02 -8.39 -27.46
CA SER A 553 14.66 -8.27 -26.93
C SER A 553 14.59 -8.29 -25.40
N SER A 554 15.65 -8.74 -24.72
CA SER A 554 15.76 -8.74 -23.27
C SER A 554 16.09 -7.38 -22.65
N LEU A 555 16.25 -6.34 -23.47
CA LEU A 555 16.60 -4.98 -23.03
C LEU A 555 15.49 -4.01 -23.41
N THR A 556 15.12 -3.13 -22.50
CA THR A 556 14.20 -2.02 -22.79
C THR A 556 14.64 -0.75 -22.08
N ALA A 557 14.36 0.40 -22.67
CA ALA A 557 14.81 1.69 -22.16
C ALA A 557 13.81 2.83 -22.40
N SER A 558 13.91 3.86 -21.57
CA SER A 558 13.27 5.16 -21.75
C SER A 558 14.19 6.28 -21.27
N ALA A 559 13.92 7.52 -21.70
CA ALA A 559 14.67 8.69 -21.26
C ALA A 559 13.74 9.87 -20.98
N ILE A 560 14.03 10.60 -19.91
CA ILE A 560 13.29 11.79 -19.50
C ILE A 560 14.24 12.95 -19.21
N SER A 561 13.76 14.17 -19.43
CA SER A 561 14.31 15.38 -18.84
C SER A 561 13.45 15.80 -17.66
N TRP A 562 14.06 15.99 -16.50
CA TRP A 562 13.36 16.41 -15.28
C TRP A 562 14.18 17.44 -14.51
N THR A 563 13.52 18.18 -13.62
CA THR A 563 14.17 19.10 -12.68
C THR A 563 13.80 18.67 -11.28
N ASP A 564 14.82 18.48 -10.46
CA ASP A 564 14.64 18.15 -9.06
C ASP A 564 14.05 19.34 -8.32
N ALA A 565 12.86 19.15 -7.75
CA ALA A 565 12.12 20.22 -7.09
C ALA A 565 12.86 20.76 -5.86
N ASP A 566 13.59 19.90 -5.16
CA ASP A 566 14.28 20.24 -3.91
C ASP A 566 15.57 21.04 -4.17
N SER A 567 16.36 20.65 -5.17
CA SER A 567 17.65 21.30 -5.49
C SER A 567 17.61 22.28 -6.66
N GLY A 568 16.53 22.30 -7.45
CA GLY A 568 16.42 23.07 -8.69
C GLY A 568 17.33 22.61 -9.83
N ARG A 569 18.02 21.46 -9.67
CA ARG A 569 18.96 20.94 -10.67
C ARG A 569 18.22 20.16 -11.75
N SER A 570 18.56 20.40 -13.01
CA SER A 570 17.98 19.67 -14.14
C SER A 570 18.85 18.47 -14.55
N TYR A 571 18.20 17.39 -14.97
CA TYR A 571 18.83 16.14 -15.34
C TYR A 571 18.22 15.57 -16.61
N ILE A 572 19.05 14.85 -17.38
CA ILE A 572 18.56 13.79 -18.25
C ILE A 572 18.71 12.47 -17.50
N ARG A 573 17.61 11.74 -17.34
CA ARG A 573 17.59 10.41 -16.75
C ARG A 573 17.31 9.37 -17.83
N VAL A 574 18.21 8.40 -17.98
CA VAL A 574 18.05 7.24 -18.86
C VAL A 574 17.82 6.01 -18.01
N LYS A 575 16.68 5.35 -18.20
CA LYS A 575 16.28 4.14 -17.49
C LYS A 575 16.43 2.94 -18.40
N VAL A 576 17.11 1.89 -17.95
CA VAL A 576 17.40 0.69 -18.76
C VAL A 576 17.20 -0.56 -17.91
N VAL A 577 16.35 -1.47 -18.39
CA VAL A 577 16.14 -2.79 -17.77
C VAL A 577 16.77 -3.85 -18.66
N ASN A 578 17.70 -4.62 -18.09
CA ASN A 578 18.21 -5.86 -18.66
C ASN A 578 17.56 -7.04 -17.96
N PHE A 579 16.60 -7.66 -18.64
CA PHE A 579 15.92 -8.86 -18.18
C PHE A 579 16.64 -10.16 -18.61
N GLY A 580 17.78 -10.03 -19.30
CA GLY A 580 18.60 -11.15 -19.77
C GLY A 580 19.71 -11.53 -18.82
N GLY A 581 20.19 -12.78 -18.95
CA GLY A 581 21.30 -13.33 -18.17
C GLY A 581 22.71 -12.93 -18.65
N ASN A 582 22.81 -12.10 -19.70
CA ASN A 582 24.10 -11.66 -20.24
C ASN A 582 24.40 -10.22 -19.86
N ARG A 583 25.69 -9.92 -19.64
CA ARG A 583 26.21 -8.57 -19.54
C ARG A 583 26.19 -7.88 -20.91
N LEU A 584 25.85 -6.59 -20.94
CA LEU A 584 25.77 -5.79 -22.15
C LEU A 584 26.62 -4.51 -22.06
N ASN A 585 27.20 -4.10 -23.19
CA ASN A 585 27.78 -2.76 -23.37
C ASN A 585 26.74 -1.86 -24.06
N LEU A 586 26.18 -0.89 -23.34
CA LEU A 586 25.25 0.09 -23.90
C LEU A 586 26.01 1.32 -24.38
N ARG A 587 26.04 1.55 -25.70
CA ARG A 587 26.53 2.78 -26.31
C ARG A 587 25.43 3.83 -26.30
N LEU A 588 25.53 4.81 -25.41
CA LEU A 588 24.61 5.93 -25.32
C LEU A 588 25.11 7.11 -26.17
N ALA A 589 24.23 7.68 -26.99
CA ALA A 589 24.46 8.93 -27.71
C ALA A 589 23.29 9.89 -27.50
N ILE A 590 23.58 11.13 -27.11
CA ILE A 590 22.59 12.17 -26.85
C ILE A 590 22.83 13.30 -27.85
N GLU A 591 21.88 13.46 -28.77
CA GLU A 591 21.84 14.54 -29.73
C GLU A 591 21.18 15.78 -29.12
N GLY A 592 21.55 16.97 -29.61
CA GLY A 592 21.04 18.24 -29.08
C GLY A 592 21.68 18.72 -27.78
N LEU A 593 22.64 17.97 -27.22
CA LEU A 593 23.47 18.39 -26.09
C LEU A 593 24.95 18.18 -26.39
N ASP A 594 25.77 19.17 -26.05
CA ASP A 594 27.22 19.03 -26.09
C ASP A 594 27.78 18.50 -24.75
N ASN A 595 29.02 18.01 -24.78
CA ASN A 595 29.71 17.54 -23.56
C ASN A 595 29.88 18.63 -22.51
N LYS A 596 29.95 19.90 -22.92
CA LYS A 596 30.14 21.02 -22.00
C LYS A 596 28.89 21.30 -21.17
N SER A 597 27.72 20.89 -21.66
CA SER A 597 26.41 21.03 -21.01
C SER A 597 26.14 19.99 -19.92
N ILE A 598 27.01 19.00 -19.75
CA ILE A 598 26.88 17.93 -18.74
C ILE A 598 27.83 18.22 -17.57
N GLU A 599 27.30 18.17 -16.36
CA GLU A 599 28.06 18.30 -15.11
C GLU A 599 28.40 16.90 -14.57
N SER A 600 29.61 16.43 -14.83
CA SER A 600 30.02 15.08 -14.43
C SER A 600 30.01 14.89 -12.90
N ALA A 601 30.30 15.95 -12.13
CA ALA A 601 30.38 15.87 -10.67
C ALA A 601 29.05 15.52 -9.98
N GLY A 602 27.91 15.91 -10.57
CA GLY A 602 26.59 15.53 -10.04
C GLY A 602 25.83 14.54 -10.92
N SER A 603 26.51 13.88 -11.86
CA SER A 603 25.95 12.78 -12.64
C SER A 603 26.15 11.44 -11.92
N THR A 604 25.15 10.56 -11.93
CA THR A 604 25.15 9.30 -11.17
C THR A 604 24.71 8.10 -12.01
N LEU A 605 25.09 6.91 -11.52
CA LEU A 605 24.63 5.62 -12.00
C LEU A 605 24.01 4.87 -10.82
N THR A 606 22.70 4.67 -10.88
CA THR A 606 21.96 3.89 -9.89
C THR A 606 21.68 2.50 -10.46
N THR A 607 22.01 1.45 -9.71
CA THR A 607 21.81 0.05 -10.13
C THR A 607 21.00 -0.71 -9.08
N LEU A 608 19.89 -1.31 -9.52
CA LEU A 608 19.14 -2.33 -8.78
C LEU A 608 19.44 -3.70 -9.41
N THR A 609 20.12 -4.57 -8.67
CA THR A 609 20.49 -5.93 -9.11
C THR A 609 20.87 -6.78 -7.89
N SER A 610 21.11 -8.07 -8.12
CA SER A 610 21.66 -8.99 -7.11
C SER A 610 22.44 -10.11 -7.80
N THR A 611 23.20 -10.88 -7.03
CA THR A 611 23.93 -12.06 -7.54
C THR A 611 22.97 -13.18 -7.95
N ASN A 612 21.78 -13.26 -7.35
CA ASN A 612 20.71 -14.18 -7.73
C ASN A 612 19.43 -13.40 -8.09
N VAL A 613 18.87 -13.66 -9.28
CA VAL A 613 17.64 -13.03 -9.76
C VAL A 613 16.40 -13.34 -8.91
N LYS A 614 16.47 -14.38 -8.08
CA LYS A 614 15.41 -14.74 -7.13
C LYS A 614 15.64 -14.19 -5.71
N ASP A 615 16.63 -13.33 -5.49
CA ASP A 615 16.82 -12.70 -4.19
C ASP A 615 15.66 -11.78 -3.79
N GLU A 616 15.36 -11.80 -2.49
CA GLU A 616 14.28 -11.07 -1.83
C GLU A 616 14.83 -10.29 -0.63
N ASN A 617 14.13 -9.23 -0.22
CA ASN A 617 14.37 -8.57 1.05
C ASN A 617 13.64 -9.31 2.19
N SER A 618 14.15 -9.16 3.41
CA SER A 618 13.55 -9.74 4.63
C SER A 618 13.77 -8.81 5.82
N PHE A 619 13.15 -9.08 6.98
CA PHE A 619 13.43 -8.30 8.19
C PHE A 619 14.89 -8.38 8.66
N ASN A 620 15.63 -9.46 8.31
CA ASN A 620 17.04 -9.61 8.65
C ASN A 620 17.95 -8.87 7.65
N GLU A 621 17.54 -8.81 6.39
CA GLU A 621 18.26 -8.12 5.31
C GLU A 621 17.29 -7.22 4.51
N PRO A 622 16.80 -6.11 5.11
CA PRO A 622 15.71 -5.31 4.53
C PRO A 622 16.10 -4.55 3.25
N LYS A 623 17.40 -4.53 2.94
CA LYS A 623 17.99 -3.87 1.77
C LYS A 623 18.93 -4.81 0.99
N LYS A 624 18.71 -6.13 1.06
CA LYS A 624 19.50 -7.13 0.31
C LYS A 624 19.50 -6.80 -1.19
N VAL A 625 18.34 -6.46 -1.72
CA VAL A 625 18.10 -5.98 -3.08
C VAL A 625 17.50 -4.58 -2.98
N ALA A 626 18.37 -3.58 -3.10
CA ALA A 626 18.02 -2.16 -3.08
C ALA A 626 18.94 -1.39 -4.05
N PRO A 627 18.59 -0.17 -4.47
CA PRO A 627 19.37 0.56 -5.46
C PRO A 627 20.69 1.04 -4.86
N VAL A 628 21.79 0.81 -5.58
CA VAL A 628 23.12 1.32 -5.23
C VAL A 628 23.48 2.48 -6.16
N ILE A 629 23.79 3.64 -5.59
CA ILE A 629 24.12 4.86 -6.32
C ILE A 629 25.63 5.05 -6.36
N ASN A 630 26.18 5.25 -7.54
CA ASN A 630 27.60 5.54 -7.77
C ASN A 630 27.77 6.82 -8.58
N ALA A 631 28.89 7.54 -8.39
CA ALA A 631 29.26 8.66 -9.24
C ALA A 631 29.58 8.18 -10.67
N LEU A 632 29.06 8.89 -11.68
CA LEU A 632 29.31 8.58 -13.09
C LEU A 632 30.54 9.35 -13.60
N LYS A 633 31.74 8.80 -13.37
CA LYS A 633 33.02 9.49 -13.60
C LYS A 633 33.23 10.00 -15.05
N ASN A 634 32.70 9.31 -16.05
CA ASN A 634 32.88 9.65 -17.48
C ASN A 634 31.57 10.11 -18.13
N ALA A 635 30.69 10.76 -17.36
CA ALA A 635 29.45 11.34 -17.85
C ALA A 635 29.71 12.26 -19.05
N SER A 636 29.09 11.95 -20.19
CA SER A 636 29.24 12.67 -21.45
C SER A 636 28.04 12.39 -22.36
N ASN A 637 27.91 13.17 -23.44
CA ASN A 637 26.84 13.02 -24.42
C ASN A 637 27.03 11.78 -25.30
N LYS A 638 28.22 11.17 -25.29
CA LYS A 638 28.55 9.90 -25.97
C LYS A 638 29.40 9.05 -25.04
N MET A 639 28.81 8.00 -24.49
CA MET A 639 29.50 7.11 -23.56
C MET A 639 29.07 5.66 -23.71
N THR A 640 29.89 4.76 -23.19
CA THR A 640 29.53 3.34 -23.04
C THR A 640 29.30 3.05 -21.57
N VAL A 641 28.15 2.46 -21.24
CA VAL A 641 27.80 2.02 -19.88
C VAL A 641 27.66 0.50 -19.87
N ILE A 642 28.25 -0.15 -18.87
CA ILE A 642 28.10 -1.59 -18.68
C ILE A 642 26.76 -1.85 -17.98
N ILE A 643 25.93 -2.68 -18.57
CA ILE A 643 24.64 -3.12 -18.03
C ILE A 643 24.80 -4.57 -17.54
N PRO A 644 24.80 -4.82 -16.21
CA PRO A 644 24.86 -6.17 -15.65
C PRO A 644 23.69 -7.04 -16.10
N PRO A 645 23.82 -8.38 -16.06
CA PRO A 645 22.69 -9.28 -16.21
C PRO A 645 21.66 -9.00 -15.12
N TYR A 646 20.37 -9.21 -15.42
CA TYR A 646 19.26 -9.05 -14.47
C TYR A 646 19.38 -7.76 -13.63
N SER A 647 19.30 -6.61 -14.29
CA SER A 647 19.49 -5.32 -13.64
C SER A 647 18.54 -4.25 -14.15
N PHE A 648 18.21 -3.31 -13.28
CA PHE A 648 17.55 -2.06 -13.62
C PHE A 648 18.50 -0.90 -13.27
N ILE A 649 18.85 -0.12 -14.28
CA ILE A 649 19.80 0.98 -14.20
C ILE A 649 19.10 2.31 -14.46
N SER A 650 19.44 3.32 -13.66
CA SER A 650 19.19 4.74 -13.94
C SER A 650 20.54 5.46 -14.14
N ILE A 651 20.71 6.08 -15.29
CA ILE A 651 21.84 6.94 -15.62
C ILE A 651 21.33 8.39 -15.54
N ASP A 652 21.77 9.14 -14.53
CA ASP A 652 21.34 10.52 -14.33
C ASP A 652 22.48 11.46 -14.73
N LEU A 653 22.27 12.21 -15.80
CA LEU A 653 23.20 13.21 -16.31
C LEU A 653 22.74 14.59 -15.88
N GLN A 654 23.45 15.19 -14.92
CA GLN A 654 23.15 16.55 -14.50
C GLN A 654 23.48 17.52 -15.64
N ARG A 655 22.54 18.42 -15.93
CA ARG A 655 22.75 19.51 -16.88
C ARG A 655 23.38 20.70 -16.16
N LYS A 656 24.34 21.37 -16.79
CA LYS A 656 24.83 22.65 -16.30
C LYS A 656 23.73 23.69 -16.42
N SER A 657 23.49 24.44 -15.35
CA SER A 657 22.65 25.62 -15.40
C SER A 657 23.30 26.62 -16.35
N ASN A 658 22.55 27.16 -17.31
CA ASN A 658 22.97 28.37 -18.01
C ASN A 658 22.94 29.51 -17.00
N VAL A 659 23.98 29.65 -16.19
CA VAL A 659 24.26 30.91 -15.51
C VAL A 659 24.67 31.84 -16.63
N ILE A 660 23.74 32.67 -17.10
CA ILE A 660 24.10 33.89 -17.79
C ILE A 660 24.95 34.66 -16.77
N GLN A 661 26.26 34.64 -16.95
CA GLN A 661 27.12 35.65 -16.34
C GLN A 661 26.65 36.97 -16.95
N ASP A 662 25.93 37.78 -16.19
CA ASP A 662 25.87 39.22 -16.44
C ASP A 662 27.29 39.73 -16.29
N ALA A 663 28.03 39.70 -17.40
CA ALA A 663 29.33 40.29 -17.52
C ALA A 663 29.14 41.81 -17.41
N GLU A 664 29.69 42.35 -16.32
CA GLU A 664 30.03 43.75 -16.08
C GLU A 664 30.06 44.61 -17.35
N SER A 665 29.09 45.51 -17.47
CA SER A 665 29.18 46.70 -18.32
C SER A 665 29.25 47.96 -17.47
N ASN A 666 30.15 47.98 -16.48
CA ASN A 666 30.65 49.25 -15.94
C ASN A 666 31.78 49.77 -16.83
N GLY A 667 31.37 50.17 -18.04
CA GLY A 667 32.17 50.93 -18.98
C GLY A 667 32.21 52.40 -18.56
N VAL A 668 33.39 52.81 -18.11
CA VAL A 668 33.88 54.17 -17.90
C VAL A 668 33.34 55.15 -18.94
N HIS A 669 32.68 56.23 -18.48
CA HIS A 669 32.72 57.51 -19.17
C HIS A 669 32.93 58.65 -18.16
N ALA A 670 34.15 59.17 -18.17
CA ALA A 670 34.49 60.48 -17.63
C ALA A 670 34.83 61.44 -18.78
N SER A 671 34.49 62.71 -18.58
CA SER A 671 34.87 63.94 -19.31
C SER A 671 34.33 64.08 -20.75
N LEU A 672 33.51 65.09 -21.04
CA LEU A 672 33.73 66.54 -20.99
C LEU A 672 32.42 67.31 -20.78
#